data_AF-U2F8P3-F1
#
_entry.id   AF-U2F8P3-F1
#
_cell.length_a   1.000
_cell.length_b   1.000
_cell.length_c   1.000
_cell.angle_alpha   90.00
_cell.angle_beta   90.00
_cell.angle_gamma   90.00
#
_symmetry.space_group_name_H-M   'P 1'
#
loop_
_entity.id
_entity.type
_entity.pdbx_description
1 polymer ?
#
loop_
_entity_poly.entity_id
_entity_poly.type
_entity_poly.pdbx_seq_one_letter_code
_entity_poly.pdbx_strand_id
1 'polypeptide(L)'
;MSELSDASEVPRQRIYDIVKRLRERGFVEIIDEYPKQAYPVDPEKALSPIQDRIRRTRNFLEDLHQAVDEVEEGVSLFKSEASIRKYIRRIITTADMDLFLTIPHHALDMFREDLSELPSDVRTKLIISEIDPEISDGDSIVLDNDVTELADEVRGVTSSEPFIVCADRKTGFYWPELISTQPTQEQGFYITNPELGLLLDRFLSDLLWPIAQPVNPSQNTSELPTFPAQYIRVRDCLADLKQVTADRALESFEIEFEGYDTDTGEAVTKRGILSGYYFSEFDVRASFTLDTVDEPATNERESVSVGGWKAIQEDYEAVRLTVYEREHRELYSLDTETRNYVKACREELPNSFGDRHAVIGIDTTVDRMREIVVEQLEPGKYRPMEEYASFRESIIEFEAEDSPPGMMWAQTETTPGGITGHMGEVFNQLDYSLAFVGNFGKPIHPVFKTAYQGQTIFSIGSPTYADYVQFDDGKFILADLPPTNIDWETIRNTLSLDRIAEQVDGAEFIALGTWGHFNSLPTIWDGIRMDLWPRLEDPPEKALVLPGDIQDVPDSEIENGLESIRNLSDILDVTIVTNRTQADSFSNEIDGGEAAMSLSDMATILQDAMEVSKFVVHAPLEAALGNGEEVLTACAPRPRSVQITNVDDHFNTGLALGMTEGLTDEASLVLAHAVAGVFMREREPPTEKQIRSFVAEYDRLFDSQKDTK
;
A
#
# COMPACT_ATOMS: atom_id res chain seq x y z
N MET A 1 -14.39 5.00 -91.11
CA MET A 1 -15.78 5.55 -91.04
C MET A 1 -16.83 4.62 -91.67
N SER A 2 -16.62 4.07 -92.88
CA SER A 2 -17.57 3.11 -93.49
C SER A 2 -17.74 1.84 -92.65
N GLU A 3 -16.64 1.24 -92.19
CA GLU A 3 -16.66 0.05 -91.32
C GLU A 3 -17.31 0.31 -89.96
N LEU A 4 -17.12 1.50 -89.38
CA LEU A 4 -17.81 1.92 -88.16
C LEU A 4 -19.32 2.05 -88.36
N SER A 5 -19.77 2.41 -89.57
CA SER A 5 -21.20 2.46 -89.95
C SER A 5 -21.82 1.10 -90.03
N ASP A 6 -21.09 0.15 -90.59
CA ASP A 6 -21.56 -1.21 -90.75
C ASP A 6 -21.55 -1.95 -89.40
N ALA A 7 -20.56 -1.68 -88.53
CA ALA A 7 -20.45 -2.33 -87.21
C ALA A 7 -21.37 -1.75 -86.13
N SER A 8 -21.74 -0.46 -86.21
CA SER A 8 -22.60 0.19 -85.21
C SER A 8 -24.06 0.32 -85.62
N GLU A 9 -24.41 -0.09 -86.85
CA GLU A 9 -25.73 0.09 -87.47
C GLU A 9 -26.21 1.57 -87.52
N VAL A 10 -25.29 2.53 -87.30
CA VAL A 10 -25.59 3.96 -87.33
C VAL A 10 -25.33 4.52 -88.74
N PRO A 11 -26.24 5.35 -89.30
CA PRO A 11 -26.02 5.99 -90.60
C PRO A 11 -24.73 6.82 -90.66
N ARG A 12 -23.98 6.73 -91.77
CA ARG A 12 -22.67 7.41 -91.95
C ARG A 12 -22.67 8.88 -91.58
N GLN A 13 -23.74 9.64 -91.88
CA GLN A 13 -23.84 11.05 -91.51
C GLN A 13 -23.80 11.27 -89.99
N ARG A 14 -24.45 10.40 -89.20
CA ARG A 14 -24.49 10.49 -87.74
C ARG A 14 -23.17 10.05 -87.09
N ILE A 15 -22.41 9.19 -87.74
CA ILE A 15 -21.11 8.72 -87.23
C ILE A 15 -20.08 9.84 -87.18
N TYR A 16 -20.08 10.74 -88.17
CA TYR A 16 -19.22 11.91 -88.12
C TYR A 16 -19.51 12.78 -86.88
N ASP A 17 -20.78 12.98 -86.53
CA ASP A 17 -21.18 13.75 -85.35
C ASP A 17 -20.85 13.05 -84.04
N ILE A 18 -20.93 11.72 -84.00
CA ILE A 18 -20.59 10.93 -82.81
C ILE A 18 -19.08 10.92 -82.60
N VAL A 19 -18.31 10.63 -83.65
CA VAL A 19 -16.84 10.61 -83.59
C VAL A 19 -16.29 12.00 -83.26
N LYS A 20 -16.91 13.08 -83.78
CA LYS A 20 -16.56 14.45 -83.41
C LYS A 20 -16.82 14.73 -81.92
N ARG A 21 -17.96 14.31 -81.38
CA ARG A 21 -18.27 14.44 -79.94
C ARG A 21 -17.35 13.59 -79.05
N LEU A 22 -16.99 12.40 -79.50
CA LEU A 22 -16.03 11.54 -78.79
C LEU A 22 -14.62 12.16 -78.79
N ARG A 23 -14.22 12.80 -79.89
CA ARG A 23 -12.97 13.58 -79.94
C ARG A 23 -13.00 14.81 -79.03
N GLU A 24 -14.10 15.57 -79.02
CA GLU A 24 -14.28 16.72 -78.11
C GLU A 24 -14.22 16.32 -76.62
N ARG A 25 -14.59 15.07 -76.31
CA ARG A 25 -14.49 14.49 -74.96
C ARG A 25 -13.17 13.74 -74.70
N GLY A 26 -12.23 13.71 -75.66
CA GLY A 26 -10.92 13.07 -75.51
C GLY A 26 -10.90 11.55 -75.64
N PHE A 27 -11.99 10.91 -76.08
CA PHE A 27 -12.10 9.44 -76.17
C PHE A 27 -11.61 8.88 -77.51
N VAL A 28 -11.46 9.70 -78.54
CA VAL A 28 -11.09 9.27 -79.90
C VAL A 28 -10.18 10.31 -80.56
N GLU A 29 -9.06 9.87 -81.12
CA GLU A 29 -8.21 10.68 -82.00
C GLU A 29 -8.58 10.44 -83.46
N ILE A 30 -8.60 11.51 -84.27
CA ILE A 30 -8.89 11.43 -85.70
C ILE A 30 -7.63 11.80 -86.47
N ILE A 31 -7.17 10.89 -87.33
CA ILE A 31 -6.10 11.18 -88.29
C ILE A 31 -6.78 11.68 -89.58
N ASP A 32 -6.50 12.94 -89.96
CA ASP A 32 -7.03 13.57 -91.18
C ASP A 32 -6.27 13.09 -92.44
N GLU A 33 -6.17 11.76 -92.62
CA GLU A 33 -5.76 11.11 -93.86
C GLU A 33 -6.98 10.66 -94.67
N TYR A 34 -6.83 10.42 -95.97
CA TYR A 34 -7.92 9.95 -96.82
C TYR A 34 -7.76 8.44 -97.08
N PRO A 35 -8.67 7.57 -96.61
CA PRO A 35 -9.91 7.87 -95.88
C PRO A 35 -9.73 8.15 -94.38
N LYS A 36 -10.58 9.01 -93.80
CA LYS A 36 -10.49 9.42 -92.38
C LYS A 36 -10.59 8.22 -91.44
N GLN A 37 -9.61 8.09 -90.55
CA GLN A 37 -9.53 7.05 -89.54
C GLN A 37 -9.67 7.65 -88.14
N ALA A 38 -10.36 6.92 -87.27
CA ALA A 38 -10.65 7.31 -85.90
C ALA A 38 -10.15 6.19 -84.99
N TYR A 39 -9.26 6.52 -84.06
CA TYR A 39 -8.66 5.57 -83.12
C TYR A 39 -9.16 5.84 -81.70
N PRO A 40 -9.64 4.83 -80.97
CA PRO A 40 -9.99 5.00 -79.57
C PRO A 40 -8.73 5.35 -78.76
N VAL A 41 -8.85 6.34 -77.90
CA VAL A 41 -7.81 6.64 -76.90
C VAL A 41 -7.88 5.57 -75.82
N ASP A 42 -6.72 5.14 -75.34
CA ASP A 42 -6.58 4.17 -74.25
C ASP A 42 -7.48 4.58 -73.06
N PRO A 43 -8.33 3.69 -72.51
CA PRO A 43 -9.18 4.00 -71.37
C PRO A 43 -8.45 4.64 -70.19
N GLU A 44 -7.21 4.22 -69.90
CA GLU A 44 -6.41 4.82 -68.82
C GLU A 44 -6.06 6.29 -69.12
N LYS A 45 -5.71 6.58 -70.37
CA LYS A 45 -5.39 7.96 -70.81
C LYS A 45 -6.64 8.84 -70.91
N ALA A 46 -7.77 8.27 -71.33
CA ALA A 46 -9.03 9.02 -71.44
C ALA A 46 -9.65 9.33 -70.07
N LEU A 47 -9.44 8.47 -69.07
CA LEU A 47 -9.93 8.66 -67.70
C LEU A 47 -8.99 9.49 -66.82
N SER A 48 -7.70 9.57 -67.15
CA SER A 48 -6.70 10.33 -66.38
C SER A 48 -7.14 11.78 -66.04
N PRO A 49 -7.71 12.59 -66.96
CA PRO A 49 -8.16 13.95 -66.61
C PRO A 49 -9.31 13.98 -65.60
N ILE A 50 -10.19 12.98 -65.62
CA ILE A 50 -11.30 12.85 -64.67
C ILE A 50 -10.77 12.39 -63.31
N GLN A 51 -9.87 11.40 -63.30
CA GLN A 51 -9.21 10.93 -62.09
C GLN A 51 -8.38 12.03 -61.42
N ASP A 52 -7.65 12.83 -62.20
CA ASP A 52 -6.89 13.98 -61.69
C ASP A 52 -7.79 15.08 -61.13
N ARG A 53 -8.98 15.26 -61.69
CA ARG A 53 -9.97 16.21 -61.17
C ARG A 53 -10.58 15.70 -59.88
N ILE A 54 -10.95 14.42 -59.80
CA ILE A 54 -11.46 13.80 -58.56
C ILE A 54 -10.39 13.86 -57.47
N ARG A 55 -9.13 13.55 -57.80
CA ARG A 55 -8.00 13.66 -56.87
C ARG A 55 -7.81 15.10 -56.39
N ARG A 56 -7.79 16.08 -57.29
CA ARG A 56 -7.68 17.50 -56.92
C ARG A 56 -8.85 17.99 -56.07
N THR A 57 -10.08 17.60 -56.40
CA THR A 57 -11.27 17.94 -55.60
C THR A 57 -11.19 17.30 -54.22
N ARG A 58 -10.75 16.04 -54.13
CA ARG A 58 -10.53 15.36 -52.85
C ARG A 58 -9.46 16.07 -52.02
N ASN A 59 -8.29 16.33 -52.57
CA ASN A 59 -7.24 17.06 -51.86
C ASN A 59 -7.71 18.45 -51.42
N PHE A 60 -8.46 19.16 -52.26
CA PHE A 60 -9.05 20.46 -51.90
C PHE A 60 -10.08 20.34 -50.78
N LEU A 61 -10.91 19.28 -50.78
CA LEU A 61 -11.85 19.00 -49.69
C LEU A 61 -11.14 18.56 -48.42
N GLU A 62 -10.04 17.83 -48.51
CA GLU A 62 -9.16 17.46 -47.40
C GLU A 62 -8.49 18.71 -46.80
N ASP A 63 -7.91 19.60 -47.62
CA ASP A 63 -7.32 20.87 -47.19
C ASP A 63 -8.37 21.80 -46.55
N LEU A 64 -9.56 21.90 -47.14
CA LEU A 64 -10.66 22.73 -46.60
C LEU A 64 -11.23 22.14 -45.30
N HIS A 65 -11.17 20.82 -45.13
CA HIS A 65 -11.53 20.14 -43.89
C HIS A 65 -10.46 20.38 -42.80
N GLN A 66 -9.17 20.33 -43.17
CA GLN A 66 -8.04 20.59 -42.26
C GLN A 66 -8.03 22.03 -41.74
N ALA A 67 -8.41 23.01 -42.56
CA ALA A 67 -8.51 24.41 -42.13
C ALA A 67 -9.69 24.69 -41.17
N VAL A 68 -10.61 23.73 -41.01
CA VAL A 68 -11.72 23.76 -40.05
C VAL A 68 -11.43 22.87 -38.83
N ASP A 69 -10.37 22.03 -38.87
CA ASP A 69 -9.95 21.11 -37.80
C ASP A 69 -9.20 21.80 -36.63
N GLU A 70 -9.04 23.13 -36.64
CA GLU A 70 -8.77 23.90 -35.41
C GLU A 70 -10.05 23.95 -34.58
N VAL A 71 -10.32 22.84 -33.89
CA VAL A 71 -11.41 22.73 -32.93
C VAL A 71 -11.22 23.82 -31.86
N GLU A 72 -12.22 24.69 -31.72
CA GLU A 72 -12.29 25.68 -30.63
C GLU A 72 -12.15 25.01 -29.25
N GLU A 73 -11.49 25.68 -28.29
CA GLU A 73 -11.41 25.25 -26.90
C GLU A 73 -12.81 24.88 -26.37
N GLY A 74 -12.96 23.66 -25.82
CA GLY A 74 -14.24 23.23 -25.27
C GLY A 74 -14.60 21.79 -25.64
N VAL A 75 -15.74 21.66 -26.34
CA VAL A 75 -16.32 20.37 -26.74
C VAL A 75 -16.76 20.45 -28.19
N SER A 76 -16.30 19.50 -29.00
CA SER A 76 -16.67 19.35 -30.41
C SER A 76 -17.49 18.11 -30.67
N LEU A 77 -18.60 18.28 -31.40
CA LEU A 77 -19.53 17.22 -31.76
C LEU A 77 -19.21 16.66 -33.15
N PHE A 78 -18.94 15.36 -33.21
CA PHE A 78 -18.76 14.60 -34.44
C PHE A 78 -19.99 13.73 -34.71
N LYS A 79 -20.44 13.68 -35.97
CA LYS A 79 -21.66 12.96 -36.38
C LYS A 79 -21.40 11.80 -37.35
N SER A 80 -20.14 11.52 -37.64
CA SER A 80 -19.74 10.47 -38.57
C SER A 80 -18.66 9.62 -37.94
N GLU A 81 -18.89 8.31 -37.94
CA GLU A 81 -17.97 7.30 -37.45
C GLU A 81 -16.53 7.48 -37.97
N ALA A 82 -16.36 7.79 -39.26
CA ALA A 82 -15.03 8.02 -39.84
C ALA A 82 -14.27 9.18 -39.15
N SER A 83 -14.98 10.24 -38.75
CA SER A 83 -14.37 11.37 -38.05
C SER A 83 -14.13 11.04 -36.58
N ILE A 84 -15.05 10.32 -35.95
CA ILE A 84 -14.90 9.84 -34.56
C ILE A 84 -13.62 8.98 -34.46
N ARG A 85 -13.49 7.96 -35.32
CA ARG A 85 -12.31 7.09 -35.39
C ARG A 85 -11.03 7.88 -35.67
N LYS A 86 -11.05 8.84 -36.61
CA LYS A 86 -9.90 9.71 -36.91
C LYS A 86 -9.40 10.45 -35.67
N TYR A 87 -10.31 11.02 -34.89
CA TYR A 87 -9.95 11.81 -33.71
C TYR A 87 -9.56 10.95 -32.50
N ILE A 88 -10.19 9.79 -32.31
CA ILE A 88 -9.75 8.80 -31.30
C ILE A 88 -8.31 8.35 -31.58
N ARG A 89 -8.01 7.95 -32.82
CA ARG A 89 -6.64 7.59 -33.22
C ARG A 89 -5.65 8.72 -33.02
N ARG A 90 -6.06 9.96 -33.32
CA ARG A 90 -5.23 11.13 -33.05
C ARG A 90 -4.91 11.23 -31.55
N ILE A 91 -5.89 11.06 -30.66
CA ILE A 91 -5.65 11.12 -29.20
C ILE A 91 -4.67 10.03 -28.77
N ILE A 92 -4.91 8.78 -29.18
CA ILE A 92 -4.04 7.63 -28.86
C ILE A 92 -2.61 7.92 -29.32
N THR A 93 -2.42 8.26 -30.60
CA THR A 93 -1.10 8.49 -31.19
C THR A 93 -0.37 9.75 -30.69
N THR A 94 -1.07 10.68 -30.04
CA THR A 94 -0.47 11.91 -29.48
C THR A 94 -0.31 11.90 -27.97
N ALA A 95 -0.67 10.80 -27.29
CA ALA A 95 -0.47 10.66 -25.85
C ALA A 95 1.04 10.70 -25.54
N ASP A 96 1.41 11.49 -24.53
CA ASP A 96 2.80 11.72 -24.14
C ASP A 96 3.20 10.93 -22.89
N MET A 97 2.27 10.81 -21.94
CA MET A 97 2.55 10.30 -20.59
C MET A 97 1.56 9.24 -20.16
N ASP A 98 0.28 9.46 -20.42
CA ASP A 98 -0.80 8.63 -19.92
C ASP A 98 -1.93 8.49 -20.94
N LEU A 99 -2.40 7.27 -21.12
CA LEU A 99 -3.59 6.95 -21.89
C LEU A 99 -4.50 6.03 -21.07
N PHE A 100 -5.67 6.54 -20.71
CA PHE A 100 -6.70 5.78 -20.02
C PHE A 100 -7.94 5.67 -20.90
N LEU A 101 -8.37 4.45 -21.21
CA LEU A 101 -9.53 4.24 -22.05
C LEU A 101 -10.42 3.06 -21.64
N THR A 102 -11.71 3.21 -21.95
CA THR A 102 -12.70 2.13 -21.95
C THR A 102 -13.09 1.81 -23.39
N ILE A 103 -13.07 0.53 -23.76
CA ILE A 103 -13.50 0.06 -25.08
C ILE A 103 -14.49 -1.11 -24.91
N PRO A 104 -15.68 -1.04 -25.53
CA PRO A 104 -16.57 -2.20 -25.62
C PRO A 104 -15.89 -3.37 -26.35
N HIS A 105 -16.09 -4.60 -25.87
CA HIS A 105 -15.38 -5.78 -26.38
C HIS A 105 -15.49 -5.95 -27.92
N HIS A 106 -16.65 -5.66 -28.53
CA HIS A 106 -16.82 -5.73 -30.00
C HIS A 106 -16.07 -4.67 -30.79
N ALA A 107 -15.65 -3.56 -30.15
CA ALA A 107 -14.96 -2.45 -30.77
C ALA A 107 -13.42 -2.53 -30.61
N LEU A 108 -12.91 -3.47 -29.82
CA LEU A 108 -11.47 -3.61 -29.52
C LEU A 108 -10.60 -3.75 -30.78
N ASP A 109 -11.02 -4.60 -31.72
CA ASP A 109 -10.29 -4.85 -32.97
C ASP A 109 -10.14 -3.60 -33.85
N MET A 110 -10.95 -2.56 -33.62
CA MET A 110 -10.89 -1.32 -34.42
C MET A 110 -9.65 -0.47 -34.14
N PHE A 111 -9.08 -0.59 -32.93
CA PHE A 111 -7.96 0.23 -32.43
C PHE A 111 -6.77 -0.61 -31.93
N ARG A 112 -6.84 -1.94 -32.09
CA ARG A 112 -5.80 -2.88 -31.68
C ARG A 112 -4.41 -2.51 -32.22
N GLU A 113 -4.32 -2.19 -33.52
CA GLU A 113 -3.07 -1.76 -34.17
C GLU A 113 -2.56 -0.44 -33.55
N ASP A 114 -3.44 0.55 -33.39
CA ASP A 114 -3.11 1.85 -32.82
C ASP A 114 -2.58 1.75 -31.37
N LEU A 115 -3.13 0.83 -30.55
CA LEU A 115 -2.69 0.59 -29.17
C LEU A 115 -1.35 -0.16 -29.12
N SER A 116 -1.16 -1.15 -29.99
CA SER A 116 0.09 -1.93 -30.05
C SER A 116 1.30 -1.13 -30.55
N GLU A 117 1.07 -0.01 -31.25
CA GLU A 117 2.13 0.88 -31.75
C GLU A 117 2.51 1.99 -30.76
N LEU A 118 1.89 2.03 -29.57
CA LEU A 118 2.20 3.04 -28.56
C LEU A 118 3.65 2.91 -28.05
N PRO A 119 4.35 4.04 -27.83
CA PRO A 119 5.64 4.04 -27.19
C PRO A 119 5.56 3.43 -25.78
N SER A 120 6.58 2.66 -25.39
CA SER A 120 6.63 1.98 -24.07
C SER A 120 6.75 2.91 -22.87
N ASP A 121 6.98 4.20 -23.08
CA ASP A 121 7.04 5.25 -22.07
C ASP A 121 5.68 5.88 -21.76
N VAL A 122 4.65 5.62 -22.59
CA VAL A 122 3.27 6.05 -22.31
C VAL A 122 2.60 5.00 -21.45
N ARG A 123 2.19 5.37 -20.22
CA ARG A 123 1.47 4.45 -19.35
C ARG A 123 0.03 4.27 -19.83
N THR A 124 -0.39 3.03 -20.01
CA THR A 124 -1.64 2.66 -20.66
C THR A 124 -2.52 1.82 -19.74
N LYS A 125 -3.76 2.28 -19.53
CA LYS A 125 -4.79 1.57 -18.74
C LYS A 125 -6.01 1.34 -19.61
N LEU A 126 -6.36 0.07 -19.81
CA LEU A 126 -7.49 -0.34 -20.66
C LEU A 126 -8.57 -1.04 -19.82
N ILE A 127 -9.80 -0.53 -19.91
CA ILE A 127 -10.99 -1.22 -19.41
C ILE A 127 -11.78 -1.74 -20.59
N ILE A 128 -12.03 -3.04 -20.62
CA ILE A 128 -12.87 -3.67 -21.64
C ILE A 128 -14.29 -3.80 -21.08
N SER A 129 -15.27 -3.17 -21.71
CA SER A 129 -16.68 -3.24 -21.30
C SER A 129 -17.46 -4.26 -22.12
N GLU A 130 -18.69 -4.57 -21.70
CA GLU A 130 -19.58 -5.53 -22.38
C GLU A 130 -19.01 -6.95 -22.47
N ILE A 131 -18.27 -7.37 -21.45
CA ILE A 131 -17.74 -8.72 -21.35
C ILE A 131 -18.88 -9.68 -20.97
N ASP A 132 -18.94 -10.83 -21.64
CA ASP A 132 -19.92 -11.87 -21.35
C ASP A 132 -19.68 -12.44 -19.94
N PRO A 133 -20.67 -12.45 -19.03
CA PRO A 133 -20.49 -13.02 -17.69
C PRO A 133 -20.03 -14.47 -17.68
N GLU A 134 -20.26 -15.23 -18.76
CA GLU A 134 -19.85 -16.65 -18.85
C GLU A 134 -18.32 -16.86 -18.99
N ILE A 135 -17.55 -15.82 -19.35
CA ILE A 135 -16.07 -15.84 -19.43
C ILE A 135 -15.38 -15.28 -18.17
N SER A 136 -16.16 -14.91 -17.16
CA SER A 136 -15.66 -14.57 -15.82
C SER A 136 -15.38 -15.86 -15.03
N ASP A 137 -14.16 -16.03 -14.52
CA ASP A 137 -13.79 -17.13 -13.61
C ASP A 137 -13.39 -16.55 -12.25
N GLY A 138 -14.33 -16.58 -11.31
CA GLY A 138 -14.19 -15.91 -10.01
C GLY A 138 -13.99 -14.40 -10.17
N ASP A 139 -12.90 -13.89 -9.62
CA ASP A 139 -12.54 -12.46 -9.62
C ASP A 139 -11.68 -12.03 -10.83
N SER A 140 -11.60 -12.87 -11.87
CA SER A 140 -10.78 -12.60 -13.06
C SER A 140 -11.51 -12.93 -14.36
N ILE A 141 -11.05 -12.33 -15.45
CA ILE A 141 -11.63 -12.51 -16.78
C ILE A 141 -10.60 -13.18 -17.70
N VAL A 142 -11.02 -14.20 -18.45
CA VAL A 142 -10.14 -14.88 -19.42
C VAL A 142 -10.50 -14.48 -20.84
N LEU A 143 -9.57 -13.82 -21.54
CA LEU A 143 -9.69 -13.41 -22.95
C LEU A 143 -8.50 -13.95 -23.77
N ASP A 144 -8.43 -13.64 -25.06
CA ASP A 144 -7.27 -13.98 -25.88
C ASP A 144 -5.98 -13.37 -25.30
N ASN A 145 -4.89 -14.15 -25.26
CA ASN A 145 -3.62 -13.74 -24.63
C ASN A 145 -2.98 -12.49 -25.26
N ASP A 146 -3.37 -12.13 -26.48
CA ASP A 146 -2.85 -10.96 -27.19
C ASP A 146 -3.54 -9.65 -26.74
N VAL A 147 -4.55 -9.72 -25.88
CA VAL A 147 -5.26 -8.55 -25.34
C VAL A 147 -4.42 -7.88 -24.24
N THR A 148 -3.69 -8.65 -23.44
CA THR A 148 -2.81 -8.13 -22.40
C THR A 148 -1.58 -7.42 -22.96
N GLU A 149 -1.28 -7.58 -24.25
CA GLU A 149 -0.18 -6.87 -24.93
C GLU A 149 -0.60 -5.47 -25.41
N LEU A 150 -1.88 -5.10 -25.27
CA LEU A 150 -2.43 -3.83 -25.78
C LEU A 150 -2.29 -2.65 -24.81
N ALA A 151 -2.06 -2.92 -23.53
CA ALA A 151 -1.84 -1.90 -22.51
C ALA A 151 -1.06 -2.50 -21.33
N ASP A 152 -0.44 -1.65 -20.52
CA ASP A 152 0.31 -2.05 -19.32
C ASP A 152 -0.59 -2.73 -18.30
N GLU A 153 -1.81 -2.21 -18.13
CA GLU A 153 -2.82 -2.77 -17.23
C GLU A 153 -4.16 -2.92 -17.95
N VAL A 154 -4.67 -4.16 -18.03
CA VAL A 154 -5.95 -4.48 -18.67
C VAL A 154 -6.93 -5.04 -17.65
N ARG A 155 -8.09 -4.40 -17.54
CA ARG A 155 -9.22 -4.83 -16.71
C ARG A 155 -10.49 -4.93 -17.54
N GLY A 156 -11.52 -5.57 -16.99
CA GLY A 156 -12.78 -5.81 -17.66
C GLY A 156 -13.99 -5.62 -16.76
N VAL A 157 -15.11 -5.20 -17.36
CA VAL A 157 -16.42 -5.07 -16.71
C VAL A 157 -17.51 -5.70 -17.57
N THR A 158 -18.53 -6.27 -16.91
CA THR A 158 -19.71 -6.84 -17.58
C THR A 158 -20.76 -5.78 -17.93
N SER A 159 -20.66 -4.57 -17.38
CA SER A 159 -21.56 -3.47 -17.68
C SER A 159 -21.36 -2.91 -19.10
N SER A 160 -22.43 -2.33 -19.65
CA SER A 160 -22.40 -1.62 -20.94
C SER A 160 -21.92 -0.19 -20.69
N GLU A 161 -20.61 0.00 -20.84
CA GLU A 161 -19.96 1.29 -20.70
C GLU A 161 -19.60 1.89 -22.06
N PRO A 162 -19.74 3.21 -22.23
CA PRO A 162 -19.42 3.88 -23.49
C PRO A 162 -17.92 3.85 -23.78
N PHE A 163 -17.56 4.08 -25.05
CA PHE A 163 -16.16 4.25 -25.42
C PHE A 163 -15.68 5.61 -24.90
N ILE A 164 -14.66 5.60 -24.06
CA ILE A 164 -14.02 6.79 -23.51
C ILE A 164 -12.52 6.65 -23.70
N VAL A 165 -11.86 7.70 -24.18
CA VAL A 165 -10.40 7.79 -24.14
C VAL A 165 -10.02 9.13 -23.52
N CYS A 166 -9.04 9.10 -22.61
CA CYS A 166 -8.46 10.27 -21.97
C CYS A 166 -6.94 10.16 -22.11
N ALA A 167 -6.30 11.16 -22.72
CA ALA A 167 -4.85 11.24 -22.84
C ALA A 167 -4.33 12.45 -22.04
N ASP A 168 -3.32 12.19 -21.21
CA ASP A 168 -2.57 13.16 -20.40
C ASP A 168 -3.46 14.10 -19.54
N ARG A 169 -4.71 13.70 -19.28
CA ARG A 169 -5.76 14.51 -18.63
C ARG A 169 -6.05 15.86 -19.30
N LYS A 170 -5.62 16.02 -20.56
CA LYS A 170 -5.77 17.25 -21.36
C LYS A 170 -6.79 17.10 -22.48
N THR A 171 -6.82 15.92 -23.09
CA THR A 171 -7.73 15.64 -24.21
C THR A 171 -8.45 14.34 -23.98
N GLY A 172 -9.73 14.30 -24.38
CA GLY A 172 -10.51 13.08 -24.32
C GLY A 172 -11.53 12.98 -25.42
N PHE A 173 -12.07 11.79 -25.59
CA PHE A 173 -13.18 11.52 -26.48
C PHE A 173 -14.22 10.70 -25.74
N TYR A 174 -15.48 11.11 -25.84
CA TYR A 174 -16.63 10.38 -25.32
C TYR A 174 -17.51 9.95 -26.49
N TRP A 175 -17.63 8.65 -26.71
CA TRP A 175 -18.47 8.06 -27.74
C TRP A 175 -19.55 7.17 -27.10
N PRO A 176 -20.76 7.72 -26.86
CA PRO A 176 -21.88 6.95 -26.33
C PRO A 176 -22.38 5.98 -27.38
N GLU A 177 -21.98 4.71 -27.26
CA GLU A 177 -22.57 3.64 -28.05
C GLU A 177 -23.79 3.12 -27.28
N LEU A 178 -24.97 3.68 -27.55
CA LEU A 178 -26.21 3.00 -27.17
C LEU A 178 -26.54 2.01 -28.27
N ILE A 179 -26.57 0.72 -27.94
CA ILE A 179 -27.32 -0.30 -28.68
C ILE A 179 -28.80 0.11 -28.59
N SER A 180 -29.17 1.09 -29.39
CA SER A 180 -30.51 1.62 -29.50
C SER A 180 -31.15 0.98 -30.71
N THR A 181 -32.25 0.28 -30.47
CA THR A 181 -33.20 -0.17 -31.50
C THR A 181 -33.90 1.00 -32.21
N GLN A 182 -33.50 2.25 -31.94
CA GLN A 182 -33.86 3.46 -32.69
C GLN A 182 -32.61 4.09 -33.34
N PRO A 183 -32.75 4.70 -34.53
CA PRO A 183 -31.65 5.39 -35.22
C PRO A 183 -31.35 6.72 -34.52
N THR A 184 -30.75 6.67 -33.34
CA THR A 184 -30.09 7.82 -32.72
C THR A 184 -28.80 8.07 -33.49
N GLN A 185 -28.64 9.29 -33.98
CA GLN A 185 -27.45 9.70 -34.73
C GLN A 185 -26.19 9.37 -33.92
N GLU A 186 -25.26 8.60 -34.50
CA GLU A 186 -23.91 8.40 -33.95
C GLU A 186 -23.31 9.77 -33.65
N GLN A 187 -23.13 10.08 -32.37
CA GLN A 187 -22.59 11.34 -31.91
C GLN A 187 -21.40 11.05 -31.01
N GLY A 188 -20.23 11.59 -31.35
CA GLY A 188 -19.02 11.52 -30.55
C GLY A 188 -18.59 12.91 -30.12
N PHE A 189 -18.04 13.03 -28.92
CA PHE A 189 -17.67 14.30 -28.31
C PHE A 189 -16.17 14.33 -28.08
N TYR A 190 -15.47 15.18 -28.81
CA TYR A 190 -14.06 15.48 -28.57
C TYR A 190 -13.97 16.60 -27.54
N ILE A 191 -13.21 16.38 -26.49
CA ILE A 191 -13.13 17.25 -25.32
C ILE A 191 -11.68 17.72 -25.19
N THR A 192 -11.51 19.05 -25.20
CA THR A 192 -10.22 19.72 -24.95
C THR A 192 -10.29 20.62 -23.71
N ASN A 193 -11.47 20.74 -23.10
CA ASN A 193 -11.65 21.44 -21.83
C ASN A 193 -11.09 20.59 -20.68
N PRO A 194 -10.11 21.09 -19.90
CA PRO A 194 -9.51 20.33 -18.81
C PRO A 194 -10.49 19.90 -17.71
N GLU A 195 -11.49 20.73 -17.37
CA GLU A 195 -12.48 20.38 -16.33
C GLU A 195 -13.40 19.23 -16.77
N LEU A 196 -13.74 19.16 -18.07
CA LEU A 196 -14.49 18.02 -18.60
C LEU A 196 -13.60 16.79 -18.81
N GLY A 197 -12.33 17.00 -19.17
CA GLY A 197 -11.32 15.95 -19.21
C GLY A 197 -11.13 15.30 -17.82
N LEU A 198 -11.09 16.11 -16.76
CA LEU A 198 -11.06 15.64 -15.37
C LEU A 198 -12.26 14.76 -15.02
N LEU A 199 -13.47 15.10 -15.49
CA LEU A 199 -14.66 14.27 -15.23
C LEU A 199 -14.57 12.91 -15.93
N LEU A 200 -14.08 12.87 -17.18
CA LEU A 200 -13.85 11.60 -17.87
C LEU A 200 -12.77 10.77 -17.17
N ASP A 201 -11.67 11.42 -16.79
CA ASP A 201 -10.57 10.81 -16.06
C ASP A 201 -11.05 10.20 -14.74
N ARG A 202 -11.79 10.95 -13.91
CA ARG A 202 -12.37 10.46 -12.65
C ARG A 202 -13.39 9.35 -12.87
N PHE A 203 -14.19 9.42 -13.92
CA PHE A 203 -15.12 8.34 -14.25
C PHE A 203 -14.36 7.02 -14.54
N LEU A 204 -13.23 7.10 -15.26
CA LEU A 204 -12.38 5.94 -15.49
C LEU A 204 -11.67 5.50 -14.21
N SER A 205 -10.97 6.41 -13.52
CA SER A 205 -10.08 6.07 -12.40
C SER A 205 -10.79 5.77 -11.09
N ASP A 206 -11.86 6.51 -10.77
CA ASP A 206 -12.47 6.49 -9.44
C ASP A 206 -13.75 5.64 -9.42
N LEU A 207 -14.38 5.43 -10.59
CA LEU A 207 -15.63 4.68 -10.70
C LEU A 207 -15.44 3.32 -11.39
N LEU A 208 -14.90 3.29 -12.62
CA LEU A 208 -14.79 2.03 -13.38
C LEU A 208 -13.59 1.18 -12.97
N TRP A 209 -12.41 1.76 -12.78
CA TRP A 209 -11.20 1.02 -12.44
C TRP A 209 -11.31 0.16 -11.17
N PRO A 210 -11.87 0.67 -10.05
CA PRO A 210 -11.94 -0.10 -8.80
C PRO A 210 -12.90 -1.28 -8.86
N ILE A 211 -13.92 -1.24 -9.73
CA ILE A 211 -14.90 -2.32 -9.90
C ILE A 211 -14.56 -3.28 -11.05
N ALA A 212 -13.55 -2.94 -11.87
CA ALA A 212 -13.13 -3.75 -13.00
C ALA A 212 -12.22 -4.90 -12.55
N GLN A 213 -12.46 -6.09 -13.10
CA GLN A 213 -11.70 -7.30 -12.81
C GLN A 213 -10.46 -7.41 -13.71
N PRO A 214 -9.32 -7.91 -13.22
CA PRO A 214 -8.14 -8.13 -14.05
C PRO A 214 -8.41 -9.13 -15.19
N VAL A 215 -7.93 -8.81 -16.39
CA VAL A 215 -8.03 -9.68 -17.58
C VAL A 215 -6.74 -10.48 -17.72
N ASN A 216 -6.86 -11.80 -17.86
CA ASN A 216 -5.75 -12.76 -17.95
C ASN A 216 -4.64 -12.47 -16.93
N PRO A 217 -4.95 -12.44 -15.61
CA PRO A 217 -3.92 -12.24 -14.60
C PRO A 217 -2.88 -13.35 -14.75
N SER A 218 -1.74 -13.03 -15.35
CA SER A 218 -0.66 -13.98 -15.45
C SER A 218 -0.15 -14.28 -14.04
N GLN A 219 0.33 -15.49 -13.78
CA GLN A 219 1.02 -15.76 -12.50
C GLN A 219 2.30 -14.92 -12.31
N ASN A 220 2.69 -14.12 -13.33
CA ASN A 220 3.87 -13.27 -13.38
C ASN A 220 3.57 -11.75 -13.48
N THR A 221 2.31 -11.30 -13.35
CA THR A 221 1.96 -9.86 -13.52
C THR A 221 2.29 -8.98 -12.30
N SER A 222 3.26 -9.39 -11.49
CA SER A 222 3.85 -8.54 -10.44
C SER A 222 5.33 -8.31 -10.76
N GLU A 223 5.63 -7.83 -11.97
CA GLU A 223 6.89 -7.12 -12.14
C GLU A 223 6.77 -5.84 -11.32
N LEU A 224 7.50 -5.80 -10.19
CA LEU A 224 7.53 -4.64 -9.31
C LEU A 224 7.82 -3.37 -10.14
N PRO A 225 7.14 -2.25 -9.84
CA PRO A 225 7.36 -1.01 -10.57
C PRO A 225 8.84 -0.63 -10.51
N THR A 226 9.34 -0.13 -11.64
CA THR A 226 10.73 0.29 -11.78
C THR A 226 10.83 1.81 -11.67
N PHE A 227 11.82 2.29 -10.93
CA PHE A 227 12.05 3.72 -10.72
C PHE A 227 13.35 4.18 -11.41
N PRO A 228 13.42 5.43 -11.92
CA PRO A 228 12.43 6.48 -11.75
C PRO A 228 11.17 6.29 -12.59
N ALA A 229 10.00 6.55 -12.00
CA ALA A 229 8.69 6.44 -12.64
C ALA A 229 7.94 7.77 -12.54
N GLN A 230 7.20 8.11 -13.59
CA GLN A 230 6.42 9.34 -13.68
C GLN A 230 4.93 9.06 -13.59
N TYR A 231 4.20 9.96 -12.93
CA TYR A 231 2.78 9.82 -12.69
C TYR A 231 2.07 11.16 -12.87
N ILE A 232 0.83 11.10 -13.38
CA ILE A 232 -0.09 12.25 -13.42
C ILE A 232 -1.19 12.09 -12.35
N ARG A 233 -1.47 10.86 -11.89
CA ARG A 233 -2.40 10.59 -10.80
C ARG A 233 -1.65 10.16 -9.56
N VAL A 234 -1.86 10.88 -8.45
CA VAL A 234 -1.36 10.51 -7.13
C VAL A 234 -1.78 9.08 -6.78
N ARG A 235 -3.02 8.69 -7.11
CA ARG A 235 -3.51 7.32 -6.86
C ARG A 235 -2.67 6.24 -7.52
N ASP A 236 -2.28 6.43 -8.77
CA ASP A 236 -1.44 5.48 -9.50
C ASP A 236 -0.03 5.41 -8.89
N CYS A 237 0.52 6.57 -8.52
CA CYS A 237 1.78 6.68 -7.79
C CYS A 237 1.74 5.91 -6.46
N LEU A 238 0.68 6.10 -5.68
CA LEU A 238 0.53 5.46 -4.37
C LEU A 238 0.18 3.98 -4.48
N ALA A 239 -0.50 3.54 -5.53
CA ALA A 239 -0.72 2.12 -5.80
C ALA A 239 0.60 1.40 -6.07
N ASP A 240 1.45 1.96 -6.94
CA ASP A 240 2.79 1.42 -7.21
C ASP A 240 3.67 1.46 -5.95
N LEU A 241 3.68 2.59 -5.22
CA LEU A 241 4.41 2.72 -3.96
C LEU A 241 3.94 1.69 -2.95
N LYS A 242 2.62 1.48 -2.78
CA LYS A 242 2.08 0.46 -1.86
C LYS A 242 2.62 -0.94 -2.14
N GLN A 243 2.80 -1.31 -3.41
CA GLN A 243 3.39 -2.60 -3.77
C GLN A 243 4.84 -2.70 -3.34
N VAL A 244 5.65 -1.66 -3.55
CA VAL A 244 7.08 -1.70 -3.22
C VAL A 244 7.37 -1.40 -1.75
N THR A 245 6.55 -0.60 -1.09
CA THR A 245 6.68 -0.26 0.34
C THR A 245 6.17 -1.37 1.25
N ALA A 246 5.48 -2.38 0.70
CA ALA A 246 5.25 -3.63 1.41
C ALA A 246 6.59 -4.26 1.86
N ASP A 247 7.63 -4.04 1.06
CA ASP A 247 8.95 -4.59 1.31
C ASP A 247 9.94 -3.50 1.72
N ARG A 248 9.89 -2.29 1.11
CA ARG A 248 10.92 -1.24 1.23
C ARG A 248 10.46 -0.15 2.20
N ALA A 249 11.39 0.37 3.00
CA ALA A 249 11.11 1.53 3.86
C ALA A 249 10.72 2.75 3.02
N LEU A 250 9.82 3.60 3.52
CA LEU A 250 9.31 4.78 2.79
C LEU A 250 10.45 5.73 2.39
N GLU A 251 11.44 5.87 3.27
CA GLU A 251 12.61 6.75 3.13
C GLU A 251 13.54 6.34 1.97
N SER A 252 13.33 5.14 1.42
CA SER A 252 14.00 4.64 0.20
C SER A 252 13.52 5.37 -1.05
N PHE A 253 12.41 6.11 -0.96
CA PHE A 253 11.81 6.81 -2.09
C PHE A 253 11.91 8.32 -1.92
N GLU A 254 12.21 9.00 -3.01
CA GLU A 254 12.17 10.45 -3.11
C GLU A 254 11.15 10.81 -4.19
N ILE A 255 10.28 11.78 -3.90
CA ILE A 255 9.27 12.23 -4.86
C ILE A 255 9.55 13.69 -5.19
N GLU A 256 9.61 13.97 -6.48
CA GLU A 256 9.59 15.32 -7.04
C GLU A 256 8.20 15.56 -7.62
N PHE A 257 7.58 16.68 -7.28
CA PHE A 257 6.27 17.03 -7.81
C PHE A 257 6.25 18.43 -8.40
N GLU A 258 5.49 18.60 -9.48
CA GLU A 258 5.11 19.88 -10.05
C GLU A 258 3.62 20.11 -9.74
N GLY A 259 3.31 21.28 -9.19
CA GLY A 259 2.00 21.51 -8.60
C GLY A 259 1.69 22.96 -8.28
N TYR A 260 0.69 23.15 -7.41
CA TYR A 260 0.27 24.44 -6.89
C TYR A 260 0.15 24.38 -5.37
N ASP A 261 0.52 25.45 -4.69
CA ASP A 261 0.20 25.68 -3.28
C ASP A 261 -1.32 25.89 -3.12
N THR A 262 -1.97 25.16 -2.22
CA THR A 262 -3.44 25.13 -2.13
C THR A 262 -4.04 26.39 -1.52
N ASP A 263 -3.28 27.10 -0.69
CA ASP A 263 -3.70 28.34 -0.04
C ASP A 263 -3.52 29.56 -0.95
N THR A 264 -2.39 29.62 -1.66
CA THR A 264 -1.99 30.78 -2.47
C THR A 264 -2.28 30.61 -3.96
N GLY A 265 -2.34 29.37 -4.44
CA GLY A 265 -2.45 29.03 -5.86
C GLY A 265 -1.18 29.28 -6.68
N GLU A 266 -0.03 29.53 -6.03
CA GLU A 266 1.24 29.73 -6.71
C GLU A 266 1.83 28.40 -7.19
N ALA A 267 2.41 28.40 -8.39
CA ALA A 267 3.03 27.20 -8.96
C ALA A 267 4.32 26.86 -8.18
N VAL A 268 4.46 25.58 -7.83
CA VAL A 268 5.59 25.08 -7.03
C VAL A 268 6.19 23.83 -7.66
N THR A 269 7.50 23.66 -7.46
CA THR A 269 8.19 22.40 -7.70
C THR A 269 9.02 22.10 -6.47
N LYS A 270 8.67 21.02 -5.77
CA LYS A 270 9.36 20.57 -4.56
C LYS A 270 9.78 19.11 -4.74
N ARG A 271 10.86 18.75 -4.06
CA ARG A 271 11.42 17.40 -4.05
C ARG A 271 11.79 17.06 -2.62
N GLY A 272 11.38 15.88 -2.18
CA GLY A 272 11.56 15.46 -0.79
C GLY A 272 11.50 13.96 -0.62
N ILE A 273 11.89 13.51 0.57
CA ILE A 273 11.89 12.09 0.94
C ILE A 273 10.46 11.73 1.35
N LEU A 274 9.96 10.58 0.87
CA LEU A 274 8.64 10.08 1.24
C LEU A 274 8.62 9.70 2.72
N SER A 275 7.80 10.39 3.52
CA SER A 275 7.66 10.18 4.96
C SER A 275 6.37 9.45 5.35
N GLY A 276 5.34 9.57 4.53
CA GLY A 276 4.05 8.93 4.77
C GLY A 276 3.16 9.03 3.54
N TYR A 277 2.13 8.16 3.47
CA TYR A 277 1.06 8.32 2.50
C TYR A 277 -0.24 7.70 2.99
N TYR A 278 -1.36 8.21 2.47
CA TYR A 278 -2.68 7.64 2.62
C TYR A 278 -3.21 7.22 1.25
N PHE A 279 -3.51 5.93 1.10
CA PHE A 279 -4.12 5.40 -0.11
C PHE A 279 -5.03 4.20 0.19
N SER A 280 -6.23 4.24 -0.36
CA SER A 280 -7.17 3.13 -0.38
C SER A 280 -7.81 3.03 -1.75
N GLU A 281 -7.99 1.81 -2.27
CA GLU A 281 -8.70 1.58 -3.53
C GLU A 281 -10.17 2.00 -3.45
N PHE A 282 -10.72 2.11 -2.24
CA PHE A 282 -12.12 2.39 -1.97
C PHE A 282 -12.39 3.77 -1.34
N ASP A 283 -11.34 4.52 -1.00
CA ASP A 283 -11.46 5.92 -0.61
C ASP A 283 -11.01 6.79 -1.78
N VAL A 284 -11.71 7.88 -2.05
CA VAL A 284 -11.35 8.86 -3.08
C VAL A 284 -10.12 9.66 -2.65
N ARG A 285 -9.87 9.79 -1.33
CA ARG A 285 -8.71 10.49 -0.78
C ARG A 285 -7.42 9.74 -1.09
N ALA A 286 -6.42 10.50 -1.52
CA ALA A 286 -5.07 10.01 -1.78
C ALA A 286 -4.10 11.17 -1.61
N SER A 287 -3.18 11.02 -0.67
CA SER A 287 -2.18 12.04 -0.35
C SER A 287 -0.89 11.40 0.14
N PHE A 288 0.21 12.13 0.04
CA PHE A 288 1.49 11.74 0.60
C PHE A 288 2.17 12.92 1.29
N THR A 289 3.11 12.60 2.17
CA THR A 289 3.89 13.58 2.91
C THR A 289 5.34 13.48 2.47
N LEU A 290 5.96 14.64 2.23
CA LEU A 290 7.38 14.75 1.88
C LEU A 290 8.13 15.57 2.91
N ASP A 291 9.31 15.10 3.29
CA ASP A 291 10.28 15.93 3.99
C ASP A 291 11.14 16.66 2.95
N THR A 292 10.91 17.97 2.81
CA THR A 292 11.60 18.84 1.86
C THR A 292 12.75 19.60 2.54
N VAL A 293 13.85 19.81 1.83
CA VAL A 293 15.00 20.60 2.33
C VAL A 293 14.88 21.99 1.73
N ASP A 294 14.18 22.89 2.43
CA ASP A 294 13.72 24.13 1.78
C ASP A 294 14.81 25.20 1.61
N GLU A 295 15.88 25.21 2.41
CA GLU A 295 17.06 26.03 2.11
C GLU A 295 18.36 25.41 2.66
N PRO A 296 19.48 25.41 1.89
CA PRO A 296 20.78 24.88 2.34
C PRO A 296 21.43 25.69 3.47
N ALA A 297 20.75 26.70 4.01
CA ALA A 297 21.26 27.62 5.03
C ALA A 297 20.75 27.33 6.46
N THR A 298 19.60 26.65 6.61
CA THR A 298 19.00 26.38 7.94
C THR A 298 18.98 24.90 8.32
N ASN A 299 19.13 23.96 7.37
CA ASN A 299 19.02 22.51 7.63
C ASN A 299 17.69 22.07 8.27
N GLU A 300 16.71 22.96 8.37
CA GLU A 300 15.34 22.66 8.81
C GLU A 300 14.64 21.92 7.66
N ARG A 301 14.11 20.72 7.95
CA ARG A 301 13.31 19.93 7.01
C ARG A 301 11.85 20.25 7.24
N GLU A 302 11.18 20.78 6.23
CA GLU A 302 9.74 21.06 6.29
C GLU A 302 8.98 19.85 5.76
N SER A 303 8.13 19.26 6.60
CA SER A 303 7.21 18.19 6.22
C SER A 303 5.98 18.80 5.55
N VAL A 304 5.72 18.42 4.32
CA VAL A 304 4.63 18.98 3.50
C VAL A 304 3.71 17.88 2.99
N SER A 305 2.41 18.10 3.08
CA SER A 305 1.38 17.21 2.55
C SER A 305 1.02 17.57 1.11
N VAL A 306 0.88 16.56 0.26
CA VAL A 306 0.63 16.71 -1.17
C VAL A 306 -0.52 15.80 -1.61
N GLY A 307 -1.56 16.41 -2.17
CA GLY A 307 -2.73 15.73 -2.71
C GLY A 307 -2.75 15.68 -4.24
N GLY A 308 -3.72 14.98 -4.81
CA GLY A 308 -3.93 14.91 -6.27
C GLY A 308 -4.68 16.11 -6.85
N TRP A 309 -4.96 16.08 -8.16
CA TRP A 309 -5.68 17.16 -8.87
C TRP A 309 -6.96 17.60 -8.13
N LYS A 310 -7.03 18.91 -7.83
CA LYS A 310 -8.06 19.58 -7.01
C LYS A 310 -8.00 19.25 -5.51
N ALA A 311 -6.81 19.00 -4.97
CA ALA A 311 -6.58 18.94 -3.52
C ALA A 311 -6.95 20.28 -2.85
N ILE A 312 -7.51 20.20 -1.64
CA ILE A 312 -7.93 21.38 -0.86
C ILE A 312 -7.52 21.24 0.62
N GLN A 313 -7.28 20.01 1.09
CA GLN A 313 -6.93 19.76 2.50
C GLN A 313 -5.42 19.75 2.72
N GLU A 314 -4.69 19.26 1.72
CA GLU A 314 -3.24 19.16 1.71
C GLU A 314 -2.58 20.52 1.40
N ASP A 315 -1.32 20.69 1.78
CA ASP A 315 -0.56 21.94 1.57
C ASP A 315 -0.33 22.23 0.08
N TYR A 316 -0.15 21.16 -0.72
CA TYR A 316 0.10 21.26 -2.15
C TYR A 316 -0.78 20.33 -2.98
N GLU A 317 -1.12 20.78 -4.18
CA GLU A 317 -1.78 20.01 -5.23
C GLU A 317 -0.73 19.57 -6.27
N ALA A 318 -0.55 18.26 -6.46
CA ALA A 318 0.33 17.72 -7.50
C ALA A 318 -0.39 17.52 -8.84
N VAL A 319 0.23 18.01 -9.91
CA VAL A 319 -0.18 17.80 -11.30
C VAL A 319 0.68 16.73 -11.98
N ARG A 320 1.98 16.70 -11.63
CA ARG A 320 2.93 15.70 -12.12
C ARG A 320 3.85 15.28 -10.99
N LEU A 321 4.21 14.00 -10.98
CA LEU A 321 5.03 13.37 -9.96
C LEU A 321 6.13 12.56 -10.66
N THR A 322 7.33 12.57 -10.10
CA THR A 322 8.39 11.64 -10.45
C THR A 322 8.88 10.99 -9.16
N VAL A 323 8.75 9.67 -9.07
CA VAL A 323 9.27 8.88 -7.96
C VAL A 323 10.65 8.38 -8.34
N TYR A 324 11.63 8.64 -7.48
CA TYR A 324 12.98 8.14 -7.57
C TYR A 324 13.21 7.13 -6.46
N GLU A 325 13.86 6.02 -6.80
CA GLU A 325 14.42 5.14 -5.79
C GLU A 325 15.81 5.67 -5.40
N ARG A 326 16.01 5.89 -4.10
CA ARG A 326 17.31 6.28 -3.55
C ARG A 326 18.18 5.03 -3.41
N GLU A 327 19.47 5.15 -3.71
CA GLU A 327 20.44 4.15 -3.24
C GLU A 327 20.45 4.19 -1.71
N HIS A 328 19.73 3.27 -1.07
CA HIS A 328 19.75 3.08 0.37
C HIS A 328 20.12 1.65 0.71
N ARG A 329 20.67 1.43 1.92
CA ARG A 329 21.02 0.13 2.53
C ARG A 329 20.07 -0.92 1.98
N GLU A 330 20.58 -1.91 1.24
CA GLU A 330 19.79 -3.08 0.85
C GLU A 330 19.27 -3.70 2.17
N LEU A 331 18.09 -3.30 2.65
CA LEU A 331 17.47 -3.79 3.89
C LEU A 331 17.20 -5.31 3.82
N TYR A 332 17.29 -5.87 2.61
CA TYR A 332 17.24 -7.31 2.31
C TYR A 332 18.60 -7.97 2.18
N SER A 333 19.67 -7.21 2.43
CA SER A 333 21.01 -7.74 2.51
C SER A 333 21.48 -7.61 3.94
N LEU A 334 22.06 -8.68 4.45
CA LEU A 334 22.72 -8.63 5.73
C LEU A 334 23.96 -7.74 5.61
N ASP A 335 23.86 -6.53 6.16
CA ASP A 335 24.94 -5.56 6.18
C ASP A 335 26.09 -6.01 7.09
N THR A 336 27.21 -5.27 7.03
CA THR A 336 28.43 -5.67 7.76
C THR A 336 28.26 -5.52 9.28
N GLU A 337 27.51 -4.51 9.70
CA GLU A 337 27.25 -4.19 11.11
C GLU A 337 26.41 -5.29 11.77
N THR A 338 25.23 -5.58 11.21
CA THR A 338 24.34 -6.66 11.64
C THR A 338 25.04 -8.02 11.57
N ARG A 339 25.91 -8.27 10.58
CA ARG A 339 26.70 -9.51 10.53
C ARG A 339 27.64 -9.66 11.72
N ASN A 340 28.24 -8.57 12.19
CA ASN A 340 29.07 -8.59 13.40
C ASN A 340 28.19 -8.84 14.64
N TYR A 341 27.00 -8.23 14.70
CA TYR A 341 26.06 -8.41 15.80
C TYR A 341 25.54 -9.85 15.88
N VAL A 342 25.29 -10.48 14.72
CA VAL A 342 24.93 -11.90 14.63
C VAL A 342 26.05 -12.79 15.14
N LYS A 343 27.31 -12.43 14.85
CA LYS A 343 28.46 -13.14 15.40
C LYS A 343 28.56 -12.97 16.91
N ALA A 344 28.39 -11.76 17.44
CA ALA A 344 28.36 -11.48 18.87
C ALA A 344 27.26 -12.30 19.56
N CYS A 345 26.03 -12.27 19.04
CA CYS A 345 24.92 -13.06 19.56
C CYS A 345 25.23 -14.57 19.58
N ARG A 346 25.85 -15.12 18.53
CA ARG A 346 26.27 -16.54 18.53
C ARG A 346 27.30 -16.89 19.60
N GLU A 347 28.19 -15.95 19.94
CA GLU A 347 29.24 -16.14 20.93
C GLU A 347 28.73 -15.92 22.36
N GLU A 348 27.76 -15.01 22.55
CA GLU A 348 27.25 -14.57 23.84
C GLU A 348 26.00 -15.33 24.31
N LEU A 349 25.27 -16.00 23.41
CA LEU A 349 24.13 -16.82 23.78
C LEU A 349 24.52 -17.81 24.90
N PRO A 350 23.73 -17.91 25.99
CA PRO A 350 24.05 -18.79 27.10
C PRO A 350 24.05 -20.25 26.63
N ASN A 351 24.63 -21.16 27.41
CA ASN A 351 24.60 -22.60 27.09
C ASN A 351 23.20 -23.21 27.26
N SER A 352 22.39 -22.64 28.15
CA SER A 352 20.99 -22.98 28.42
C SER A 352 20.29 -21.74 28.97
N PHE A 353 19.02 -21.57 28.66
CA PHE A 353 18.17 -20.55 29.28
C PHE A 353 17.55 -21.09 30.59
N GLY A 354 16.95 -20.23 31.42
CA GLY A 354 16.00 -20.64 32.46
C GLY A 354 16.48 -20.74 33.91
N ASP A 355 17.62 -20.16 34.29
CA ASP A 355 18.11 -20.20 35.68
C ASP A 355 17.99 -18.87 36.44
N ARG A 356 17.31 -17.88 35.86
CA ARG A 356 17.18 -16.53 36.40
C ARG A 356 15.75 -16.15 36.76
N HIS A 357 15.60 -15.05 37.50
CA HIS A 357 14.32 -14.53 37.97
C HIS A 357 13.95 -13.19 37.32
N ALA A 358 12.69 -13.01 36.93
CA ALA A 358 12.18 -11.76 36.38
C ALA A 358 10.78 -11.41 36.91
N VAL A 359 10.49 -10.11 36.97
CA VAL A 359 9.19 -9.57 37.36
C VAL A 359 8.52 -8.90 36.16
N ILE A 360 7.30 -9.32 35.81
CA ILE A 360 6.60 -8.87 34.59
C ILE A 360 5.18 -8.41 34.94
N GLY A 361 4.76 -7.27 34.41
CA GLY A 361 3.40 -6.76 34.53
C GLY A 361 3.14 -5.56 33.61
N ILE A 362 2.00 -4.89 33.68
CA ILE A 362 0.76 -5.27 34.37
C ILE A 362 -0.34 -5.67 33.36
N ASP A 363 -0.13 -5.38 32.08
CA ASP A 363 -1.08 -5.64 31.02
C ASP A 363 -1.26 -7.13 30.73
N THR A 364 -2.47 -7.61 31.00
CA THR A 364 -2.87 -9.01 30.86
C THR A 364 -4.27 -9.07 30.27
N THR A 365 -4.41 -9.71 29.11
CA THR A 365 -5.69 -10.01 28.47
C THR A 365 -5.91 -11.52 28.40
N VAL A 366 -7.18 -11.93 28.28
CA VAL A 366 -7.55 -13.28 27.85
C VAL A 366 -7.91 -13.22 26.37
N ASP A 367 -7.00 -13.74 25.55
CA ASP A 367 -7.15 -13.70 24.10
C ASP A 367 -7.97 -14.90 23.65
N ARG A 368 -9.02 -14.63 22.87
CA ARG A 368 -9.95 -15.62 22.32
C ARG A 368 -9.74 -15.64 20.82
N MET A 369 -9.11 -16.70 20.31
CA MET A 369 -8.93 -16.86 18.87
C MET A 369 -10.26 -17.26 18.24
N ARG A 370 -10.67 -16.53 17.20
CA ARG A 370 -11.95 -16.62 16.53
C ARG A 370 -11.78 -16.82 15.03
N GLU A 371 -12.69 -17.58 14.46
CA GLU A 371 -12.87 -17.68 13.01
C GLU A 371 -14.33 -17.34 12.69
N ILE A 372 -14.56 -16.47 11.70
CA ILE A 372 -15.91 -16.18 11.21
C ILE A 372 -16.42 -17.40 10.45
N VAL A 373 -17.63 -17.83 10.77
CA VAL A 373 -18.28 -19.00 10.16
C VAL A 373 -19.07 -18.53 8.95
N VAL A 374 -18.61 -18.92 7.75
CA VAL A 374 -19.33 -18.69 6.49
C VAL A 374 -20.45 -19.70 6.31
N GLU A 375 -20.17 -20.97 6.62
CA GLU A 375 -21.14 -22.06 6.47
C GLU A 375 -21.00 -23.05 7.62
N GLN A 376 -22.14 -23.40 8.23
CA GLN A 376 -22.21 -24.49 9.19
C GLN A 376 -22.52 -25.81 8.47
N LEU A 377 -21.54 -26.71 8.42
CA LEU A 377 -21.69 -28.02 7.76
C LEU A 377 -22.36 -29.03 8.69
N GLU A 378 -21.84 -29.15 9.91
CA GLU A 378 -22.32 -30.07 10.96
C GLU A 378 -22.11 -29.42 12.35
N PRO A 379 -22.74 -29.92 13.44
CA PRO A 379 -22.41 -29.48 14.79
C PRO A 379 -20.91 -29.63 15.07
N GLY A 380 -20.20 -28.51 15.26
CA GLY A 380 -18.75 -28.48 15.49
C GLY A 380 -17.88 -28.53 14.23
N LYS A 381 -18.44 -28.52 13.02
CA LYS A 381 -17.70 -28.36 11.77
C LYS A 381 -18.27 -27.22 10.94
N TYR A 382 -17.40 -26.36 10.46
CA TYR A 382 -17.76 -25.18 9.72
C TYR A 382 -16.71 -24.88 8.66
N ARG A 383 -17.08 -24.03 7.70
CA ARG A 383 -16.13 -23.39 6.78
C ARG A 383 -15.82 -21.98 7.31
N PRO A 384 -14.54 -21.68 7.62
CA PRO A 384 -14.16 -20.34 8.06
C PRO A 384 -14.16 -19.36 6.88
N MET A 385 -14.18 -18.08 7.21
CA MET A 385 -13.83 -17.00 6.29
C MET A 385 -12.31 -16.86 6.30
N GLU A 386 -11.67 -17.07 5.15
CA GLU A 386 -10.22 -17.11 5.03
C GLU A 386 -9.62 -15.74 4.68
N GLU A 387 -10.38 -14.85 4.03
CA GLU A 387 -9.87 -13.56 3.55
C GLU A 387 -10.52 -12.37 4.26
N TYR A 388 -9.69 -11.37 4.62
CA TYR A 388 -10.13 -10.12 5.25
C TYR A 388 -11.01 -9.30 4.31
N ALA A 389 -10.74 -9.36 3.00
CA ALA A 389 -11.58 -8.73 1.98
C ALA A 389 -13.03 -9.22 2.04
N SER A 390 -13.26 -10.53 2.19
CA SER A 390 -14.61 -11.11 2.32
C SER A 390 -15.33 -10.62 3.58
N PHE A 391 -14.60 -10.38 4.68
CA PHE A 391 -15.18 -9.79 5.89
C PHE A 391 -15.67 -8.37 5.62
N ARG A 392 -14.84 -7.56 4.95
CA ARG A 392 -15.19 -6.20 4.58
C ARG A 392 -16.43 -6.15 3.69
N GLU A 393 -16.51 -7.01 2.68
CA GLU A 393 -17.68 -7.10 1.79
C GLU A 393 -18.95 -7.44 2.57
N SER A 394 -18.87 -8.40 3.49
CA SER A 394 -20.01 -8.78 4.33
C SER A 394 -20.54 -7.62 5.18
N ILE A 395 -19.66 -6.73 5.68
CA ILE A 395 -20.09 -5.52 6.41
C ILE A 395 -20.81 -4.52 5.48
N ILE A 396 -20.43 -4.43 4.21
CA ILE A 396 -21.10 -3.57 3.23
C ILE A 396 -22.49 -4.14 2.90
N GLU A 397 -22.61 -5.45 2.72
CA GLU A 397 -23.90 -6.12 2.50
C GLU A 397 -24.89 -5.85 3.63
N PHE A 398 -24.38 -5.79 4.87
CA PHE A 398 -25.18 -5.48 6.06
C PHE A 398 -25.84 -4.11 6.03
N GLU A 399 -25.29 -3.13 5.31
CA GLU A 399 -25.92 -1.82 5.12
C GLU A 399 -27.13 -1.90 4.16
N ALA A 400 -27.11 -2.85 3.22
CA ALA A 400 -28.15 -3.03 2.23
C ALA A 400 -29.34 -3.89 2.73
N GLU A 401 -29.22 -4.50 3.91
CA GLU A 401 -30.25 -5.37 4.47
C GLU A 401 -31.27 -4.63 5.36
N ASP A 402 -32.57 -4.95 5.18
CA ASP A 402 -33.65 -4.47 6.05
C ASP A 402 -33.74 -5.23 7.41
N SER A 403 -32.87 -6.22 7.61
CA SER A 403 -32.76 -7.00 8.86
C SER A 403 -31.47 -6.67 9.62
N PRO A 404 -31.47 -6.77 10.96
CA PRO A 404 -30.23 -6.68 11.73
C PRO A 404 -29.25 -7.73 11.24
N PRO A 405 -28.07 -7.32 10.74
CA PRO A 405 -27.08 -8.23 10.26
C PRO A 405 -26.54 -9.11 11.37
N GLY A 406 -26.09 -10.32 11.02
CA GLY A 406 -25.54 -11.26 12.00
C GLY A 406 -24.41 -12.09 11.40
N MET A 407 -23.29 -12.13 12.11
CA MET A 407 -22.22 -13.08 11.86
C MET A 407 -22.11 -14.06 13.03
N MET A 408 -21.77 -15.30 12.71
CA MET A 408 -21.38 -16.29 13.70
C MET A 408 -19.87 -16.44 13.65
N TRP A 409 -19.26 -16.68 14.80
CA TRP A 409 -17.86 -17.10 14.89
C TRP A 409 -17.74 -18.36 15.74
N ALA A 410 -16.69 -19.11 15.47
CA ALA A 410 -16.24 -20.22 16.32
C ALA A 410 -15.03 -19.76 17.14
N GLN A 411 -14.89 -20.27 18.37
CA GLN A 411 -13.67 -20.09 19.15
C GLN A 411 -12.76 -21.28 18.92
N THR A 412 -11.55 -21.04 18.42
CA THR A 412 -10.55 -22.08 18.19
C THR A 412 -9.68 -22.28 19.43
N GLU A 413 -9.28 -21.18 20.07
CA GLU A 413 -8.33 -21.19 21.17
C GLU A 413 -8.62 -20.11 22.23
N THR A 414 -8.05 -20.29 23.42
CA THR A 414 -7.95 -19.23 24.44
C THR A 414 -6.55 -19.24 25.02
N THR A 415 -5.84 -18.14 24.86
CA THR A 415 -4.45 -17.98 25.28
C THR A 415 -4.31 -16.80 26.26
N PRO A 416 -3.26 -16.78 27.08
CA PRO A 416 -2.79 -15.56 27.72
C PRO A 416 -2.46 -14.52 26.64
N GLY A 417 -2.84 -13.27 26.88
CA GLY A 417 -2.55 -12.16 25.98
C GLY A 417 -2.05 -10.93 26.69
N GLY A 418 -1.79 -9.90 25.89
CA GLY A 418 -1.11 -8.68 26.31
C GLY A 418 0.38 -8.94 26.51
N ILE A 419 1.12 -7.88 26.81
CA ILE A 419 2.58 -7.96 26.86
C ILE A 419 3.08 -8.91 27.95
N THR A 420 2.40 -8.94 29.10
CA THR A 420 2.68 -9.89 30.20
C THR A 420 2.37 -11.31 29.77
N GLY A 421 1.32 -11.49 28.96
CA GLY A 421 0.91 -12.77 28.39
C GLY A 421 2.00 -13.35 27.50
N HIS A 422 2.35 -12.62 26.44
CA HIS A 422 3.30 -13.05 25.42
C HIS A 422 4.72 -13.21 25.97
N MET A 423 5.23 -12.22 26.71
CA MET A 423 6.55 -12.32 27.33
C MET A 423 6.60 -13.46 28.35
N GLY A 424 5.53 -13.61 29.14
CA GLY A 424 5.40 -14.69 30.12
C GLY A 424 5.42 -16.08 29.48
N GLU A 425 4.79 -16.26 28.32
CA GLU A 425 4.79 -17.56 27.62
C GLU A 425 6.19 -17.97 27.17
N VAL A 426 6.96 -17.06 26.57
CA VAL A 426 8.32 -17.38 26.11
C VAL A 426 9.25 -17.65 27.28
N PHE A 427 9.25 -16.80 28.31
CA PHE A 427 10.10 -17.01 29.48
C PHE A 427 9.74 -18.32 30.22
N ASN A 428 8.45 -18.64 30.32
CA ASN A 428 8.01 -19.89 30.94
C ASN A 428 8.37 -21.11 30.07
N GLN A 429 8.30 -21.00 28.74
CA GLN A 429 8.73 -22.05 27.80
C GLN A 429 10.25 -22.31 27.87
N LEU A 430 11.03 -21.31 28.30
CA LEU A 430 12.48 -21.38 28.50
C LEU A 430 12.86 -21.66 29.98
N ASP A 431 11.91 -22.11 30.80
CA ASP A 431 12.08 -22.51 32.20
C ASP A 431 12.52 -21.41 33.19
N TYR A 432 12.37 -20.12 32.86
CA TYR A 432 12.66 -19.02 33.81
C TYR A 432 11.71 -18.98 34.99
N SER A 433 12.19 -18.43 36.11
CA SER A 433 11.35 -18.13 37.27
C SER A 433 10.70 -16.76 37.13
N LEU A 434 9.37 -16.70 37.17
CA LEU A 434 8.60 -15.48 36.93
C LEU A 434 7.74 -15.11 38.13
N ALA A 435 7.71 -13.82 38.43
CA ALA A 435 6.71 -13.20 39.28
C ALA A 435 5.88 -12.23 38.44
N PHE A 436 4.60 -12.56 38.28
CA PHE A 436 3.66 -11.74 37.53
C PHE A 436 2.86 -10.81 38.44
N VAL A 437 2.67 -9.56 38.03
CA VAL A 437 1.74 -8.62 38.66
C VAL A 437 0.76 -8.16 37.60
N GLY A 438 -0.56 -8.29 37.83
CA GLY A 438 -1.52 -8.05 36.74
C GLY A 438 -2.96 -8.39 37.06
N ASN A 439 -3.84 -8.14 36.10
CA ASN A 439 -5.26 -8.43 36.18
C ASN A 439 -5.56 -9.90 35.83
N PHE A 440 -5.04 -10.84 36.62
CA PHE A 440 -5.17 -12.28 36.33
C PHE A 440 -6.51 -12.91 36.76
N GLY A 441 -7.38 -12.18 37.45
CA GLY A 441 -8.67 -12.65 37.96
C GLY A 441 -8.65 -12.99 39.45
N LYS A 442 -9.79 -12.85 40.12
CA LYS A 442 -9.99 -13.24 41.52
C LYS A 442 -11.23 -14.17 41.63
N PRO A 443 -11.07 -15.52 41.61
CA PRO A 443 -9.82 -16.28 41.53
C PRO A 443 -9.13 -16.18 40.17
N ILE A 444 -7.83 -16.55 40.11
CA ILE A 444 -7.02 -16.52 38.87
C ILE A 444 -7.73 -17.30 37.76
N HIS A 445 -7.81 -16.68 36.58
CA HIS A 445 -8.47 -17.25 35.40
C HIS A 445 -7.78 -18.57 34.98
N PRO A 446 -8.53 -19.61 34.57
CA PRO A 446 -7.96 -20.92 34.23
C PRO A 446 -6.88 -20.90 33.14
N VAL A 447 -6.94 -19.94 32.21
CA VAL A 447 -5.93 -19.82 31.14
C VAL A 447 -4.54 -19.53 31.71
N PHE A 448 -4.42 -18.52 32.58
CA PHE A 448 -3.16 -18.15 33.21
C PHE A 448 -2.66 -19.20 34.19
N LYS A 449 -3.59 -19.86 34.92
CA LYS A 449 -3.23 -20.94 35.84
C LYS A 449 -2.63 -22.14 35.12
N THR A 450 -3.13 -22.44 33.92
CA THR A 450 -2.62 -23.53 33.08
C THR A 450 -1.30 -23.13 32.44
N ALA A 451 -1.23 -21.92 31.86
CA ALA A 451 -0.04 -21.43 31.16
C ALA A 451 1.17 -21.25 32.10
N TYR A 452 0.97 -20.64 33.26
CA TYR A 452 2.04 -20.28 34.19
C TYR A 452 2.08 -21.16 35.43
N GLN A 453 1.85 -22.47 35.24
CA GLN A 453 1.87 -23.42 36.33
C GLN A 453 3.26 -23.47 36.99
N GLY A 454 3.34 -23.11 38.27
CA GLY A 454 4.59 -23.10 39.03
C GLY A 454 5.21 -21.71 39.20
N GLN A 455 4.67 -20.70 38.52
CA GLN A 455 5.09 -19.30 38.64
C GLN A 455 4.33 -18.58 39.77
N THR A 456 4.88 -17.47 40.24
CA THR A 456 4.21 -16.59 41.21
C THR A 456 3.28 -15.64 40.46
N ILE A 457 1.98 -15.65 40.79
CA ILE A 457 0.98 -14.75 40.17
C ILE A 457 0.35 -13.86 41.25
N PHE A 458 0.58 -12.56 41.16
CA PHE A 458 -0.07 -11.54 41.96
C PHE A 458 -1.23 -10.88 41.20
N SER A 459 -2.41 -11.48 41.37
CA SER A 459 -3.63 -10.96 40.76
C SER A 459 -4.18 -9.74 41.50
N ILE A 460 -4.23 -8.58 40.83
CA ILE A 460 -4.74 -7.33 41.38
C ILE A 460 -6.18 -6.99 40.94
N GLY A 461 -6.70 -7.64 39.90
CA GLY A 461 -8.06 -7.40 39.40
C GLY A 461 -8.54 -8.48 38.43
N SER A 462 -9.60 -8.17 37.68
CA SER A 462 -10.18 -9.05 36.65
C SER A 462 -9.52 -8.79 35.29
N PRO A 463 -9.25 -9.84 34.49
CA PRO A 463 -8.66 -9.64 33.16
C PRO A 463 -9.65 -8.96 32.21
N THR A 464 -9.10 -8.30 31.21
CA THR A 464 -9.80 -7.92 29.98
C THR A 464 -9.82 -9.09 29.00
N TYR A 465 -10.71 -9.03 28.01
CA TYR A 465 -10.78 -10.01 26.93
C TYR A 465 -10.50 -9.34 25.60
N ALA A 466 -9.85 -10.07 24.70
CA ALA A 466 -9.71 -9.66 23.31
C ALA A 466 -10.13 -10.81 22.39
N ASP A 467 -11.00 -10.55 21.43
CA ASP A 467 -11.37 -11.49 20.38
C ASP A 467 -10.53 -11.22 19.14
N TYR A 468 -9.69 -12.18 18.78
CA TYR A 468 -8.83 -12.14 17.60
C TYR A 468 -9.50 -12.92 16.48
N VAL A 469 -10.05 -12.21 15.50
CA VAL A 469 -10.61 -12.82 14.30
C VAL A 469 -9.49 -13.00 13.28
N GLN A 470 -9.15 -14.25 12.98
CA GLN A 470 -8.04 -14.61 12.10
C GLN A 470 -8.50 -14.81 10.66
N PHE A 471 -7.75 -14.23 9.72
CA PHE A 471 -7.80 -14.48 8.29
C PHE A 471 -6.39 -14.91 7.83
N ASP A 472 -6.27 -15.45 6.61
CA ASP A 472 -4.99 -15.82 6.01
C ASP A 472 -4.13 -14.59 5.68
N ASP A 473 -4.79 -13.51 5.24
CA ASP A 473 -4.21 -12.24 4.79
C ASP A 473 -4.26 -11.12 5.84
N GLY A 474 -4.85 -11.36 7.01
CA GLY A 474 -5.00 -10.33 8.03
C GLY A 474 -5.60 -10.82 9.34
N LYS A 475 -5.85 -9.87 10.25
CA LYS A 475 -6.63 -10.13 11.47
C LYS A 475 -7.39 -8.90 11.94
N PHE A 476 -8.47 -9.13 12.67
CA PHE A 476 -9.30 -8.09 13.26
C PHE A 476 -9.44 -8.33 14.77
N ILE A 477 -9.18 -7.31 15.59
CA ILE A 477 -9.17 -7.44 17.06
C ILE A 477 -10.33 -6.62 17.64
N LEU A 478 -11.13 -7.26 18.50
CA LEU A 478 -12.11 -6.59 19.34
C LEU A 478 -11.69 -6.76 20.79
N ALA A 479 -11.29 -5.67 21.45
CA ALA A 479 -10.84 -5.70 22.83
C ALA A 479 -11.84 -5.04 23.78
N ASP A 480 -11.99 -5.61 24.96
CA ASP A 480 -12.71 -4.99 26.07
C ASP A 480 -11.91 -3.79 26.60
N LEU A 481 -12.60 -2.68 26.87
CA LEU A 481 -12.02 -1.61 27.66
C LEU A 481 -11.76 -2.11 29.10
N PRO A 482 -10.59 -1.80 29.69
CA PRO A 482 -10.31 -2.18 31.06
C PRO A 482 -11.34 -1.56 32.03
N PRO A 483 -11.92 -2.35 32.96
CA PRO A 483 -13.02 -1.92 33.81
C PRO A 483 -12.62 -0.87 34.86
N THR A 484 -11.32 -0.76 35.16
CA THR A 484 -10.75 0.19 36.12
C THR A 484 -9.34 0.56 35.70
N ASN A 485 -8.98 1.84 35.79
CA ASN A 485 -7.60 2.27 35.65
C ASN A 485 -6.78 1.74 36.84
N ILE A 486 -5.62 1.13 36.59
CA ILE A 486 -4.78 0.53 37.62
C ILE A 486 -3.72 1.56 38.03
N ASP A 487 -3.71 1.90 39.31
CA ASP A 487 -2.73 2.80 39.93
C ASP A 487 -1.95 2.09 41.05
N TRP A 488 -0.94 2.78 41.59
CA TRP A 488 -0.12 2.24 42.69
C TRP A 488 -0.92 1.93 43.96
N GLU A 489 -1.93 2.75 44.27
CA GLU A 489 -2.80 2.51 45.44
C GLU A 489 -3.61 1.21 45.27
N THR A 490 -4.05 0.88 44.06
CA THR A 490 -4.72 -0.39 43.74
C THR A 490 -3.82 -1.60 44.04
N ILE A 491 -2.53 -1.51 43.70
CA ILE A 491 -1.52 -2.52 44.01
C ILE A 491 -1.35 -2.64 45.53
N ARG A 492 -1.10 -1.52 46.22
CA ARG A 492 -0.91 -1.49 47.69
C ARG A 492 -2.10 -1.98 48.49
N ASN A 493 -3.31 -1.73 48.00
CA ASN A 493 -4.54 -2.20 48.65
C ASN A 493 -4.75 -3.71 48.47
N THR A 494 -4.13 -4.33 47.46
CA THR A 494 -4.25 -5.76 47.19
C THR A 494 -3.06 -6.58 47.73
N LEU A 495 -1.86 -6.01 47.70
CA LEU A 495 -0.61 -6.68 48.02
C LEU A 495 0.17 -5.88 49.05
N SER A 496 0.71 -6.56 50.06
CA SER A 496 1.64 -5.95 51.01
C SER A 496 2.99 -5.71 50.34
N LEU A 497 3.61 -4.57 50.61
CA LEU A 497 4.92 -4.19 50.05
C LEU A 497 6.01 -5.23 50.34
N ASP A 498 5.99 -5.87 51.51
CA ASP A 498 6.96 -6.93 51.86
C ASP A 498 6.87 -8.13 50.90
N ARG A 499 5.67 -8.47 50.42
CA ARG A 499 5.49 -9.58 49.46
C ARG A 499 5.91 -9.22 48.05
N ILE A 500 5.83 -7.93 47.69
CA ILE A 500 6.32 -7.44 46.41
C ILE A 500 7.86 -7.42 46.47
N ALA A 501 8.44 -6.90 47.57
CA ALA A 501 9.88 -6.88 47.79
C ALA A 501 10.49 -8.28 47.72
N GLU A 502 9.87 -9.29 48.35
CA GLU A 502 10.30 -10.70 48.28
C GLU A 502 10.44 -11.28 46.86
N GLN A 503 9.78 -10.70 45.85
CA GLN A 503 9.91 -11.15 44.46
C GLN A 503 10.70 -10.18 43.60
N VAL A 504 10.85 -8.92 44.01
CA VAL A 504 11.69 -7.96 43.30
C VAL A 504 13.16 -8.11 43.69
N ASP A 505 13.45 -8.44 44.97
CA ASP A 505 14.80 -8.73 45.41
C ASP A 505 15.39 -9.94 44.67
N GLY A 506 16.56 -9.74 44.06
CA GLY A 506 17.28 -10.75 43.27
C GLY A 506 16.69 -11.02 41.87
N ALA A 507 15.72 -10.21 41.42
CA ALA A 507 15.28 -10.23 40.04
C ALA A 507 16.33 -9.60 39.11
N GLU A 508 16.45 -10.08 37.88
CA GLU A 508 17.35 -9.51 36.87
C GLU A 508 16.82 -8.18 36.30
N PHE A 509 15.50 -8.08 36.15
CA PHE A 509 14.83 -6.87 35.68
C PHE A 509 13.35 -6.85 36.08
N ILE A 510 12.75 -5.67 35.96
CA ILE A 510 11.30 -5.44 36.04
C ILE A 510 10.80 -4.98 34.67
N ALA A 511 9.83 -5.67 34.07
CA ALA A 511 9.11 -5.22 32.88
C ALA A 511 7.72 -4.68 33.24
N LEU A 512 7.42 -3.46 32.76
CA LEU A 512 6.13 -2.80 32.96
C LEU A 512 5.57 -2.25 31.64
N GLY A 513 4.38 -2.71 31.28
CA GLY A 513 3.53 -2.18 30.21
C GLY A 513 2.04 -2.48 30.46
N THR A 514 1.08 -1.87 29.78
CA THR A 514 1.21 -0.92 28.67
C THR A 514 0.58 0.41 29.06
N TRP A 515 1.34 1.51 29.08
CA TRP A 515 0.90 2.83 29.56
C TRP A 515 -0.34 3.35 28.80
N GLY A 516 -0.36 3.19 27.47
CA GLY A 516 -1.51 3.54 26.62
C GLY A 516 -2.85 2.96 27.06
N HIS A 517 -2.83 1.76 27.65
CA HIS A 517 -4.04 1.10 28.18
C HIS A 517 -4.35 1.48 29.63
N PHE A 518 -3.34 1.92 30.38
CA PHE A 518 -3.43 2.24 31.80
C PHE A 518 -2.82 3.61 32.07
N ASN A 519 -3.59 4.68 31.89
CA ASN A 519 -3.10 6.06 32.04
C ASN A 519 -2.47 6.34 33.42
N SER A 520 -2.80 5.55 34.44
CA SER A 520 -2.22 5.66 35.79
C SER A 520 -0.92 4.87 35.99
N LEU A 521 -0.35 4.25 34.95
CA LEU A 521 0.93 3.54 35.02
C LEU A 521 2.09 4.40 35.60
N PRO A 522 2.20 5.71 35.29
CA PRO A 522 3.20 6.58 35.92
C PRO A 522 3.22 6.52 37.45
N THR A 523 2.04 6.44 38.08
CA THR A 523 1.92 6.36 39.54
C THR A 523 2.57 5.09 40.09
N ILE A 524 2.61 4.00 39.30
CA ILE A 524 3.22 2.73 39.68
C ILE A 524 4.74 2.85 39.66
N TRP A 525 5.32 3.53 38.66
CA TRP A 525 6.76 3.82 38.64
C TRP A 525 7.18 4.67 39.83
N ASP A 526 6.42 5.73 40.14
CA ASP A 526 6.65 6.57 41.31
C ASP A 526 6.56 5.76 42.61
N GLY A 527 5.54 4.92 42.71
CA GLY A 527 5.33 4.04 43.85
C GLY A 527 6.45 3.02 44.05
N ILE A 528 6.95 2.42 42.96
CA ILE A 528 8.12 1.54 43.00
C ILE A 528 9.32 2.31 43.55
N ARG A 529 9.62 3.50 43.01
CA ARG A 529 10.76 4.32 43.45
C ARG A 529 10.62 4.79 44.91
N MET A 530 9.46 5.28 45.31
CA MET A 530 9.26 5.95 46.60
C MET A 530 8.93 5.00 47.75
N ASP A 531 8.09 3.99 47.49
CA ASP A 531 7.61 3.07 48.53
C ASP A 531 8.35 1.74 48.50
N LEU A 532 8.52 1.12 47.33
CA LEU A 532 9.09 -0.23 47.26
C LEU A 532 10.63 -0.19 47.39
N TRP A 533 11.30 0.66 46.62
CA TRP A 533 12.76 0.71 46.52
C TRP A 533 13.49 0.85 47.86
N PRO A 534 13.05 1.70 48.81
CA PRO A 534 13.71 1.82 50.11
C PRO A 534 13.64 0.55 50.99
N ARG A 535 12.87 -0.45 50.59
CA ARG A 535 12.68 -1.72 51.30
C ARG A 535 13.45 -2.89 50.68
N LEU A 536 14.00 -2.71 49.48
CA LEU A 536 14.72 -3.76 48.76
C LEU A 536 16.11 -3.96 49.36
N GLU A 537 16.50 -5.21 49.58
CA GLU A 537 17.85 -5.57 50.03
C GLU A 537 18.78 -5.82 48.85
N ASP A 538 18.25 -6.32 47.72
CA ASP A 538 18.96 -6.70 46.50
C ASP A 538 18.15 -6.27 45.26
N PRO A 539 17.97 -4.96 45.03
CA PRO A 539 17.13 -4.46 43.96
C PRO A 539 17.69 -4.80 42.56
N PRO A 540 16.82 -5.02 41.56
CA PRO A 540 17.24 -5.22 40.18
C PRO A 540 17.93 -3.96 39.65
N GLU A 541 18.90 -4.12 38.74
CA GLU A 541 19.59 -2.96 38.14
C GLU A 541 18.86 -2.42 36.91
N LYS A 542 17.98 -3.21 36.27
CA LYS A 542 17.39 -2.92 34.96
C LYS A 542 15.88 -2.85 35.00
N ALA A 543 15.30 -1.98 34.19
CA ALA A 543 13.87 -1.92 33.94
C ALA A 543 13.57 -1.84 32.44
N LEU A 544 12.55 -2.58 32.01
CA LEU A 544 12.03 -2.55 30.65
C LEU A 544 10.65 -1.88 30.68
N VAL A 545 10.52 -0.74 30.00
CA VAL A 545 9.28 0.03 29.92
C VAL A 545 8.70 -0.12 28.52
N LEU A 546 7.44 -0.55 28.48
CA LEU A 546 6.73 -0.86 27.26
C LEU A 546 5.49 0.05 27.22
N PRO A 547 5.61 1.27 26.70
CA PRO A 547 4.58 2.30 26.85
C PRO A 547 3.32 1.99 26.03
N GLY A 548 3.47 1.31 24.90
CA GLY A 548 2.39 1.13 23.92
C GLY A 548 1.94 2.43 23.29
N ASP A 549 0.73 2.42 22.73
CA ASP A 549 0.20 3.57 22.00
C ASP A 549 -0.41 4.61 22.94
N ILE A 550 0.09 5.84 22.88
CA ILE A 550 -0.33 6.95 23.74
C ILE A 550 -1.27 7.94 23.05
N GLN A 551 -1.72 7.68 21.81
CA GLN A 551 -2.54 8.63 21.03
C GLN A 551 -3.81 9.09 21.76
N ASP A 552 -4.40 8.22 22.59
CA ASP A 552 -5.61 8.53 23.37
C ASP A 552 -5.30 8.99 24.81
N VAL A 553 -4.03 9.13 25.18
CA VAL A 553 -3.59 9.60 26.50
C VAL A 553 -3.56 11.13 26.48
N PRO A 554 -4.19 11.83 27.46
CA PRO A 554 -4.15 13.28 27.52
C PRO A 554 -2.72 13.82 27.70
N ASP A 555 -2.38 14.93 27.03
CA ASP A 555 -1.07 15.61 27.06
C ASP A 555 -0.50 15.75 28.48
N SER A 556 -1.33 16.20 29.43
CA SER A 556 -0.92 16.38 30.83
C SER A 556 -0.52 15.07 31.53
N GLU A 557 -1.14 13.95 31.15
CA GLU A 557 -0.75 12.63 31.66
C GLU A 557 0.55 12.16 31.02
N ILE A 558 0.78 12.46 29.73
CA ILE A 558 2.05 12.17 29.04
C ILE A 558 3.20 12.93 29.73
N GLU A 559 3.06 14.24 29.94
CA GLU A 559 4.07 15.05 30.65
C GLU A 559 4.42 14.45 32.04
N ASN A 560 3.40 14.10 32.83
CA ASN A 560 3.59 13.48 34.15
C ASN A 560 4.32 12.14 34.04
N GLY A 561 3.96 11.30 33.07
CA GLY A 561 4.60 10.01 32.89
C GLY A 561 6.03 10.09 32.40
N LEU A 562 6.36 11.07 31.55
CA LEU A 562 7.75 11.36 31.18
C LEU A 562 8.57 11.76 32.42
N GLU A 563 8.01 12.58 33.32
CA GLU A 563 8.67 12.91 34.58
C GLU A 563 8.87 11.67 35.47
N SER A 564 7.88 10.79 35.59
CA SER A 564 7.99 9.54 36.35
C SER A 564 9.05 8.59 35.78
N ILE A 565 9.16 8.49 34.45
CA ILE A 565 10.19 7.68 33.76
C ILE A 565 11.58 8.23 34.04
N ARG A 566 11.79 9.54 33.87
CA ARG A 566 13.08 10.21 34.18
C ARG A 566 13.51 9.92 35.62
N ASN A 567 12.58 10.10 36.54
CA ASN A 567 12.78 9.82 37.96
C ASN A 567 13.11 8.35 38.25
N LEU A 568 12.53 7.41 37.49
CA LEU A 568 12.83 5.99 37.58
C LEU A 568 14.25 5.70 37.06
N SER A 569 14.67 6.37 35.98
CA SER A 569 16.01 6.21 35.40
C SER A 569 17.16 6.70 36.31
N ASP A 570 16.87 7.47 37.36
CA ASP A 570 17.85 7.83 38.40
C ASP A 570 18.34 6.61 39.22
N ILE A 571 17.53 5.55 39.29
CA ILE A 571 17.77 4.39 40.16
C ILE A 571 17.90 3.07 39.40
N LEU A 572 17.49 3.03 38.13
CA LEU A 572 17.44 1.85 37.27
C LEU A 572 18.01 2.19 35.88
N ASP A 573 18.66 1.22 35.25
CA ASP A 573 18.94 1.24 33.80
C ASP A 573 17.61 1.00 33.06
N VAL A 574 16.94 2.09 32.70
CA VAL A 574 15.64 2.08 32.02
C VAL A 574 15.85 1.96 30.51
N THR A 575 15.33 0.87 29.95
CA THR A 575 15.18 0.66 28.51
C THR A 575 13.73 0.84 28.11
N ILE A 576 13.45 1.79 27.21
CA ILE A 576 12.14 1.93 26.57
C ILE A 576 12.17 1.24 25.20
N VAL A 577 11.12 0.48 24.87
CA VAL A 577 10.99 -0.15 23.55
C VAL A 577 9.67 0.24 22.92
N THR A 578 9.72 0.71 21.68
CA THR A 578 8.57 1.12 20.88
C THR A 578 8.68 0.62 19.45
N ASN A 579 7.55 0.38 18.80
CA ASN A 579 7.52 0.34 17.34
C ASN A 579 7.58 1.77 16.75
N ARG A 580 7.70 1.92 15.43
CA ARG A 580 7.75 3.24 14.76
C ARG A 580 6.53 4.11 15.08
N THR A 581 5.32 3.57 14.96
CA THR A 581 4.09 4.33 15.23
C THR A 581 4.05 4.90 16.65
N GLN A 582 4.47 4.11 17.64
CA GLN A 582 4.53 4.53 19.04
C GLN A 582 5.62 5.61 19.25
N ALA A 583 6.80 5.44 18.64
CA ALA A 583 7.86 6.44 18.68
C ALA A 583 7.44 7.77 18.03
N ASP A 584 6.69 7.72 16.93
CA ASP A 584 6.13 8.91 16.26
C ASP A 584 5.13 9.62 17.18
N SER A 585 4.26 8.88 17.89
CA SER A 585 3.35 9.47 18.88
C SER A 585 4.09 10.24 19.99
N PHE A 586 5.20 9.69 20.50
CA PHE A 586 6.03 10.40 21.49
C PHE A 586 6.76 11.61 20.90
N SER A 587 7.28 11.48 19.68
CA SER A 587 8.02 12.55 18.99
C SER A 587 7.13 13.77 18.74
N ASN A 588 5.88 13.54 18.33
CA ASN A 588 4.91 14.59 18.12
C ASN A 588 4.64 15.41 19.39
N GLU A 589 4.57 14.73 20.54
CA GLU A 589 4.28 15.39 21.82
C GLU A 589 5.49 16.13 22.40
N ILE A 590 6.69 15.59 22.22
CA ILE A 590 7.92 16.15 22.82
C ILE A 590 8.45 17.34 22.02
N ASP A 591 8.52 17.22 20.68
CA ASP A 591 9.17 18.21 19.81
C ASP A 591 8.19 19.03 18.97
N GLY A 592 6.87 18.84 19.16
CA GLY A 592 5.83 19.61 18.48
C GLY A 592 5.55 19.17 17.04
N GLY A 593 6.01 17.97 16.66
CA GLY A 593 5.77 17.35 15.36
C GLY A 593 6.53 18.01 14.21
N GLU A 594 7.79 17.60 13.99
CA GLU A 594 8.57 17.97 12.80
C GLU A 594 9.27 16.74 12.19
N ALA A 595 9.18 16.62 10.85
CA ALA A 595 9.83 15.69 9.90
C ALA A 595 9.84 14.18 10.21
N ALA A 596 9.74 13.31 9.19
CA ALA A 596 10.02 11.89 9.43
C ALA A 596 11.50 11.68 9.74
N MET A 597 11.74 11.26 10.97
CA MET A 597 13.04 10.89 11.49
C MET A 597 13.37 9.44 11.11
N SER A 598 14.64 9.14 10.85
CA SER A 598 15.07 7.75 10.74
C SER A 598 14.90 7.04 12.09
N LEU A 599 14.85 5.70 12.11
CA LEU A 599 14.81 4.95 13.38
C LEU A 599 15.96 5.31 14.31
N SER A 600 17.15 5.55 13.74
CA SER A 600 18.34 5.97 14.47
C SER A 600 18.17 7.34 15.11
N ASP A 601 17.61 8.30 14.36
CA ASP A 601 17.37 9.66 14.86
C ASP A 601 16.31 9.64 15.96
N MET A 602 15.19 8.94 15.75
CA MET A 602 14.15 8.79 16.78
C MET A 602 14.69 8.14 18.06
N ALA A 603 15.46 7.05 17.93
CA ALA A 603 16.05 6.38 19.07
C ALA A 603 16.98 7.32 19.86
N THR A 604 17.74 8.18 19.17
CA THR A 604 18.64 9.14 19.82
C THR A 604 17.86 10.28 20.48
N ILE A 605 16.96 10.92 19.73
CA ILE A 605 16.20 12.10 20.19
C ILE A 605 15.30 11.73 21.37
N LEU A 606 14.57 10.62 21.28
CA LEU A 606 13.67 10.18 22.35
C LEU A 606 14.46 9.69 23.57
N GLN A 607 15.63 9.05 23.38
CA GLN A 607 16.50 8.69 24.50
C GLN A 607 16.97 9.92 25.27
N ASP A 608 17.46 10.94 24.55
CA ASP A 608 17.92 12.20 25.13
C ASP A 608 16.77 12.96 25.80
N ALA A 609 15.63 13.09 25.12
CA ALA A 609 14.49 13.85 25.62
C ALA A 609 13.84 13.18 26.84
N MET A 610 13.76 11.86 26.88
CA MET A 610 13.22 11.13 28.02
C MET A 610 14.25 10.91 29.14
N GLU A 611 15.51 11.30 28.92
CA GLU A 611 16.64 11.10 29.85
C GLU A 611 16.72 9.66 30.38
N VAL A 612 16.50 8.69 29.49
CA VAL A 612 16.55 7.25 29.80
C VAL A 612 17.89 6.64 29.41
N SER A 613 18.19 5.47 29.97
CA SER A 613 19.47 4.80 29.68
C SER A 613 19.52 4.24 28.26
N LYS A 614 18.41 3.65 27.78
CA LYS A 614 18.29 3.14 26.40
C LYS A 614 16.91 3.40 25.83
N PHE A 615 16.86 3.71 24.53
CA PHE A 615 15.61 3.79 23.78
C PHE A 615 15.73 2.97 22.50
N VAL A 616 14.77 2.08 22.27
CA VAL A 616 14.74 1.20 21.09
C VAL A 616 13.52 1.50 20.25
N VAL A 617 13.74 1.79 18.97
CA VAL A 617 12.69 1.84 17.95
C VAL A 617 12.85 0.66 17.00
N HIS A 618 11.80 -0.12 16.81
CA HIS A 618 11.82 -1.23 15.87
C HIS A 618 10.71 -1.13 14.81
N ALA A 619 10.99 -1.75 13.66
CA ALA A 619 10.11 -1.95 12.53
C ALA A 619 10.24 -3.41 12.05
N PRO A 620 9.39 -3.90 11.13
CA PRO A 620 9.42 -5.31 10.73
C PRO A 620 10.75 -5.83 10.18
N LEU A 621 11.59 -4.94 9.62
CA LEU A 621 12.84 -5.30 8.93
C LEU A 621 14.09 -4.67 9.54
N GLU A 622 13.97 -3.85 10.58
CA GLU A 622 15.10 -3.19 11.22
C GLU A 622 14.75 -2.69 12.61
N ALA A 623 15.78 -2.45 13.42
CA ALA A 623 15.67 -1.79 14.71
C ALA A 623 16.87 -0.88 14.97
N ALA A 624 16.65 0.19 15.72
CA ALA A 624 17.67 1.10 16.20
C ALA A 624 17.62 1.21 17.72
N LEU A 625 18.79 1.27 18.36
CA LEU A 625 18.94 1.43 19.81
C LEU A 625 19.88 2.60 20.08
N GLY A 626 19.40 3.63 20.77
CA GLY A 626 20.21 4.69 21.34
C GLY A 626 20.54 4.39 22.80
N ASN A 627 21.80 4.51 23.20
CA ASN A 627 22.27 4.25 24.57
C ASN A 627 23.02 5.43 25.21
N GLY A 628 22.89 6.64 24.63
CA GLY A 628 23.56 7.87 25.07
C GLY A 628 25.04 7.98 24.67
N GLU A 629 25.70 6.89 24.28
CA GLU A 629 27.06 6.92 23.74
C GLU A 629 27.07 6.83 22.21
N GLU A 630 26.25 5.93 21.66
CA GLU A 630 26.10 5.70 20.24
C GLU A 630 24.68 5.24 19.90
N VAL A 631 24.42 5.11 18.59
CA VAL A 631 23.20 4.51 18.06
C VAL A 631 23.57 3.27 17.24
N LEU A 632 23.00 2.13 17.62
CA LEU A 632 23.21 0.84 16.98
C LEU A 632 22.04 0.53 16.06
N THR A 633 22.32 -0.06 14.88
CA THR A 633 21.27 -0.45 13.94
C THR A 633 21.42 -1.89 13.49
N ALA A 634 20.32 -2.66 13.50
CA ALA A 634 20.31 -4.05 13.07
C ALA A 634 19.19 -4.28 12.04
N CYS A 635 19.50 -4.98 10.94
CA CYS A 635 18.49 -5.44 9.99
C CYS A 635 17.92 -6.81 10.40
N ALA A 636 16.67 -7.09 10.03
CA ALA A 636 15.97 -8.34 10.30
C ALA A 636 15.69 -9.14 9.01
N PRO A 637 15.75 -10.48 9.02
CA PRO A 637 15.34 -11.29 7.88
C PRO A 637 13.85 -11.16 7.61
N ARG A 638 13.45 -11.02 6.34
CA ARG A 638 12.04 -10.82 5.96
C ARG A 638 11.13 -11.93 6.50
N PRO A 639 9.91 -11.61 6.96
CA PRO A 639 8.90 -12.61 7.29
C PRO A 639 8.36 -13.33 6.03
N ARG A 640 7.87 -14.57 6.20
CA ARG A 640 7.28 -15.36 5.09
C ARG A 640 5.82 -15.03 4.80
N SER A 641 5.15 -14.27 5.66
CA SER A 641 3.75 -13.87 5.53
C SER A 641 3.58 -12.45 6.06
N VAL A 642 2.62 -11.70 5.52
CA VAL A 642 2.26 -10.32 5.91
C VAL A 642 1.46 -10.32 7.23
N GLN A 643 1.82 -11.19 8.18
CA GLN A 643 1.17 -11.26 9.48
C GLN A 643 2.06 -10.55 10.51
N ILE A 644 1.70 -9.30 10.81
CA ILE A 644 2.54 -8.36 11.55
C ILE A 644 2.32 -8.42 13.07
N THR A 645 1.34 -9.19 13.55
CA THR A 645 0.74 -8.79 14.82
C THR A 645 1.10 -9.70 15.99
N ASN A 646 1.38 -9.04 17.14
CA ASN A 646 2.10 -9.54 18.32
C ASN A 646 3.59 -9.83 18.05
N VAL A 647 4.11 -9.42 16.89
CA VAL A 647 5.54 -9.45 16.55
C VAL A 647 6.31 -8.49 17.46
N ASP A 648 5.72 -7.33 17.74
CA ASP A 648 6.25 -6.32 18.66
C ASP A 648 6.47 -6.91 20.06
N ASP A 649 5.49 -7.64 20.61
CA ASP A 649 5.62 -8.29 21.92
C ASP A 649 6.75 -9.32 21.95
N HIS A 650 6.96 -10.05 20.84
CA HIS A 650 8.04 -11.03 20.74
C HIS A 650 9.41 -10.37 20.51
N PHE A 651 9.45 -9.22 19.83
CA PHE A 651 10.66 -8.40 19.74
C PHE A 651 11.05 -7.89 21.14
N ASN A 652 10.09 -7.31 21.87
CA ASN A 652 10.24 -6.87 23.27
C ASN A 652 10.75 -8.01 24.16
N THR A 653 10.20 -9.21 23.97
CA THR A 653 10.59 -10.42 24.70
C THR A 653 12.03 -10.84 24.39
N GLY A 654 12.47 -10.79 23.14
CA GLY A 654 13.85 -11.13 22.79
C GLY A 654 14.87 -10.11 23.29
N LEU A 655 14.52 -8.83 23.35
CA LEU A 655 15.32 -7.82 24.06
C LEU A 655 15.39 -8.14 25.56
N ALA A 656 14.25 -8.44 26.19
CA ALA A 656 14.20 -8.81 27.60
C ALA A 656 15.09 -10.04 27.91
N LEU A 657 15.09 -11.05 27.02
CA LEU A 657 16.00 -12.21 27.14
C LEU A 657 17.47 -11.80 27.04
N GLY A 658 17.82 -10.89 26.11
CA GLY A 658 19.19 -10.36 26.01
C GLY A 658 19.62 -9.63 27.28
N MET A 659 18.74 -8.79 27.82
CA MET A 659 18.96 -8.09 29.10
C MET A 659 19.13 -9.05 30.28
N THR A 660 18.29 -10.09 30.33
CA THR A 660 18.29 -11.14 31.36
C THR A 660 19.60 -11.92 31.33
N GLU A 661 20.08 -12.27 30.13
CA GLU A 661 21.29 -13.07 29.98
C GLU A 661 22.58 -12.26 30.01
N GLY A 662 22.48 -10.92 30.00
CA GLY A 662 23.63 -10.02 30.03
C GLY A 662 24.37 -9.94 28.69
N LEU A 663 23.63 -10.07 27.58
CA LEU A 663 24.16 -9.86 26.24
C LEU A 663 24.50 -8.38 26.03
N THR A 664 25.41 -8.13 25.09
CA THR A 664 25.66 -6.80 24.53
C THR A 664 24.41 -6.25 23.82
N ASP A 665 24.35 -4.93 23.62
CA ASP A 665 23.21 -4.28 22.96
C ASP A 665 23.08 -4.77 21.51
N GLU A 666 24.21 -4.94 20.84
CA GLU A 666 24.36 -5.55 19.52
C GLU A 666 23.74 -6.95 19.46
N ALA A 667 24.13 -7.82 20.40
CA ALA A 667 23.64 -9.19 20.45
C ALA A 667 22.16 -9.26 20.83
N SER A 668 21.69 -8.33 21.68
CA SER A 668 20.30 -8.23 22.12
C SER A 668 19.36 -7.84 20.98
N LEU A 669 19.75 -6.90 20.11
CA LEU A 669 18.99 -6.55 18.90
C LEU A 669 18.80 -7.75 17.96
N VAL A 670 19.85 -8.57 17.78
CA VAL A 670 19.75 -9.79 16.96
C VAL A 670 18.84 -10.83 17.60
N LEU A 671 18.94 -11.01 18.92
CA LEU A 671 18.09 -11.93 19.66
C LEU A 671 16.61 -11.50 19.60
N ALA A 672 16.33 -10.20 19.70
CA ALA A 672 15.01 -9.61 19.52
C ALA A 672 14.40 -9.96 18.16
N HIS A 673 15.15 -9.71 17.07
CA HIS A 673 14.73 -10.11 15.73
C HIS A 673 14.57 -11.63 15.57
N ALA A 674 15.40 -12.44 16.25
CA ALA A 674 15.30 -13.89 16.16
C ALA A 674 14.03 -14.42 16.84
N VAL A 675 13.70 -13.93 18.03
CA VAL A 675 12.49 -14.32 18.78
C VAL A 675 11.23 -13.91 18.00
N ALA A 676 11.17 -12.65 17.55
CA ALA A 676 10.11 -12.15 16.68
C ALA A 676 10.02 -12.96 15.36
N GLY A 677 11.17 -13.24 14.74
CA GLY A 677 11.29 -13.96 13.48
C GLY A 677 10.81 -15.41 13.55
N VAL A 678 11.07 -16.12 14.66
CA VAL A 678 10.53 -17.46 14.90
C VAL A 678 9.02 -17.40 15.09
N PHE A 679 8.52 -16.49 15.93
CA PHE A 679 7.08 -16.37 16.17
C PHE A 679 6.30 -16.10 14.88
N MET A 680 6.79 -15.19 14.02
CA MET A 680 6.20 -14.92 12.71
C MET A 680 6.11 -16.15 11.79
N ARG A 681 6.98 -17.15 11.97
CA ARG A 681 7.03 -18.36 11.12
C ARG A 681 6.19 -19.49 11.68
N GLU A 682 6.18 -19.64 13.00
CA GLU A 682 5.63 -20.81 13.67
C GLU A 682 4.28 -20.54 14.33
N ARG A 683 3.94 -19.26 14.60
CA ARG A 683 2.73 -18.83 15.34
C ARG A 683 2.61 -19.43 16.75
N GLU A 684 3.73 -19.84 17.32
CA GLU A 684 3.84 -20.38 18.68
C GLU A 684 5.00 -19.71 19.42
N PRO A 685 4.94 -19.60 20.76
CA PRO A 685 6.06 -19.13 21.57
C PRO A 685 7.35 -19.90 21.25
N PRO A 686 8.46 -19.21 20.93
CA PRO A 686 9.66 -19.86 20.42
C PRO A 686 10.34 -20.74 21.47
N THR A 687 10.74 -21.95 21.05
CA THR A 687 11.58 -22.84 21.86
C THR A 687 13.06 -22.45 21.78
N GLU A 688 13.85 -22.82 22.79
CA GLU A 688 15.32 -22.63 22.78
C GLU A 688 15.95 -23.13 21.47
N LYS A 689 15.52 -24.31 21.00
CA LYS A 689 16.04 -24.91 19.77
C LYS A 689 15.75 -24.06 18.55
N GLN A 690 14.53 -23.51 18.44
CA GLN A 690 14.15 -22.63 17.33
C GLN A 690 14.93 -21.32 17.37
N ILE A 691 15.07 -20.68 18.54
CA ILE A 691 15.85 -19.46 18.72
C ILE A 691 17.30 -19.67 18.25
N ARG A 692 17.97 -20.72 18.76
CA ARG A 692 19.34 -21.05 18.37
C ARG A 692 19.47 -21.37 16.88
N SER A 693 18.50 -22.11 16.32
CA SER A 693 18.49 -22.42 14.88
C SER A 693 18.35 -21.16 14.04
N PHE A 694 17.48 -20.23 14.45
CA PHE A 694 17.27 -18.97 13.75
C PHE A 694 18.52 -18.10 13.77
N VAL A 695 19.15 -17.92 14.95
CA VAL A 695 20.41 -17.17 15.08
C VAL A 695 21.54 -17.83 14.28
N ALA A 696 21.60 -19.17 14.24
CA ALA A 696 22.59 -19.90 13.43
C ALA A 696 22.36 -19.75 11.92
N GLU A 697 21.11 -19.64 11.48
CA GLU A 697 20.72 -19.52 10.08
C GLU A 697 20.48 -18.07 9.61
N TYR A 698 20.67 -17.10 10.50
CA TYR A 698 20.37 -15.68 10.27
C TYR A 698 20.87 -15.16 8.91
N ASP A 699 22.14 -15.43 8.57
CA ASP A 699 22.72 -15.04 7.27
C ASP A 699 21.97 -15.67 6.07
N ARG A 700 21.61 -16.95 6.17
CA ARG A 700 20.93 -17.70 5.09
C ARG A 700 19.49 -17.24 4.91
N LEU A 701 18.87 -16.74 5.96
CA LEU A 701 17.51 -16.23 5.89
C LEU A 701 17.42 -14.98 4.99
N PHE A 702 18.50 -14.20 4.85
CA PHE A 702 18.61 -13.16 3.83
C PHE A 702 18.89 -13.72 2.42
N ASP A 703 19.73 -14.76 2.29
CA ASP A 703 20.11 -15.32 0.99
C ASP A 703 18.98 -16.14 0.33
N SER A 704 18.25 -16.94 1.10
CA SER A 704 17.13 -17.76 0.62
C SER A 704 15.97 -16.97 0.02
N GLN A 705 15.99 -15.64 0.19
CA GLN A 705 15.00 -14.71 -0.30
C GLN A 705 15.36 -14.13 -1.68
N LYS A 706 16.61 -14.29 -2.14
CA LYS A 706 17.02 -13.91 -3.50
C LYS A 706 16.55 -14.90 -4.57
N ASP A 707 16.31 -16.15 -4.20
CA ASP A 707 15.93 -17.25 -5.11
C ASP A 707 14.41 -17.40 -5.34
N THR A 708 13.59 -16.57 -4.68
CA THR A 708 12.12 -16.50 -4.87
C THR A 708 11.65 -15.33 -5.73
N LYS A 709 12.58 -14.60 -6.35
CA LYS A 709 12.27 -13.56 -7.34
C LYS A 709 11.91 -14.15 -8.70
#